data_AF-U1HLE6-F1
#
_entry.id   AF-U1HLE6-F1
#
_cell.length_a   1.000
_cell.length_b   1.000
_cell.length_c   1.000
_cell.angle_alpha   90.00
_cell.angle_beta   90.00
_cell.angle_gamma   90.00
#
_symmetry.space_group_name_H-M   'P 1'
#
loop_
_entity.id
_entity.type
_entity.pdbx_description
1 polymer ?
#
loop_
_entity_poly.entity_id
_entity_poly.type
_entity_poly.pdbx_seq_one_letter_code
_entity_poly.pdbx_strand_id
1 'polypeptide(L)'
;MSGFDTEHSRFATKYSLYLYREEGVDYYTEDNIGLRGAPVLFLPGNAGSYKQVRSLSSEASRYFHNVVQHDQEAIRAGTSSLDFFMIDFNEDLAAFHGQTIIDQADYVNEAVAYILSLYHDPHRSRRDPRLPDPSSVILIGHSMGGIVARTVLITPNYQSNSVNTIITMSTPHARPPLSFDSDMVKTYQRVNDYWRESYSQKSSSNNPLWHTTLISFAGGGRDTMVPSDYTSLSSLVPETHGFTVFTSTIPDIWTSMDHLAITWCDQFRKVLIKSLFEVVDVRRAAQTKHRTERIKVFRKWLLTGLEAAAPKTLPWHDPTVLLTLSDSSRSMILQSSNLTIRRLGAAGQTNAQLLPLPSGEEADGKLITILTDQAMDKLGDLEKLEVLFCSIFPLPHGHSSTLLPVEIDLSDGSPGATRLACKKAGGDAIHLPASTRTSKHAFDQASPFTYLQYHAADVEEHQFLAVVDKANDISDGWLIAEIAEKSRTFMVADISLKRLLMTGLHVELPADRPLMTDIRVPVLHSSLLAYSLRLGNLGCGSATELFTPLLRQYIGQPHESKFFVNFKQADISLHGIAPFMPPALKGEELASGVSFQLWTDPTCDASLNLALKVDVTGSLGKLVMRYRTLLAAFPLMIVAMVLRKQFRVYDDTGIFITFTESLDKCLRTSLPILFLAMTLFATSVAQSPTFAFRYNQTANLTEALVDYTQNDLFLGSSDTFFWFLVPLTGLVSVGACIAINYLVLAVTYPLSIVYSYSTTKSGYIKHEEPQTVICSTFVPSTPRRRAINTIILLVFVAFVIPYQFAYVVACIVQLATSTRALRFAREMRSATLMNFSNYTHSIFILMLWVLPINLPVLIVWIHNLSVHWLTPFSSHHNVLSIMPFIILVETLTSGTMIPRITTKVRYLTNVIFFSLAVFTAMYGVTYAYMLHQLVNLVALWLVIVHYAYQSGFPLSGLKGLLEGDDDTDVNADVKKMP
;
A
#
# COMPACT_ATOMS: atom_id res chain seq x y z
N MET A 1 18.71 6.43 -25.91
CA MET A 1 18.24 6.85 -27.24
C MET A 1 18.79 8.23 -27.50
N SER A 2 19.81 8.35 -28.36
CA SER A 2 20.49 9.64 -28.60
C SER A 2 19.58 10.70 -29.26
N GLY A 3 18.56 10.28 -30.00
CA GLY A 3 17.62 11.19 -30.67
C GLY A 3 16.52 11.78 -29.79
N PHE A 4 16.42 11.40 -28.50
CA PHE A 4 15.49 12.05 -27.56
C PHE A 4 16.27 13.02 -26.68
N ASP A 5 16.49 14.21 -27.21
CA ASP A 5 17.35 15.24 -26.66
C ASP A 5 16.55 16.50 -26.25
N THR A 6 17.26 17.61 -26.03
CA THR A 6 16.68 18.88 -25.59
C THR A 6 15.72 19.50 -26.59
N GLU A 7 15.69 19.06 -27.85
CA GLU A 7 14.69 19.51 -28.83
C GLU A 7 13.30 18.95 -28.50
N HIS A 8 13.25 17.77 -27.88
CA HIS A 8 12.00 17.07 -27.56
C HIS A 8 11.55 17.29 -26.13
N SER A 9 12.50 17.42 -25.20
CA SER A 9 12.21 17.59 -23.78
C SER A 9 13.17 18.54 -23.08
N ARG A 10 12.63 19.48 -22.31
CA ARG A 10 13.43 20.31 -21.39
C ARG A 10 14.18 19.50 -20.33
N PHE A 11 13.70 18.29 -20.03
CA PHE A 11 14.29 17.41 -19.02
C PHE A 11 15.25 16.38 -19.63
N ALA A 12 15.52 16.42 -20.94
CA ALA A 12 16.47 15.49 -21.58
C ALA A 12 17.91 15.58 -21.06
N THR A 13 18.28 16.68 -20.41
CA THR A 13 19.56 16.81 -19.69
C THR A 13 19.55 16.10 -18.33
N LYS A 14 18.37 15.91 -17.74
CA LYS A 14 18.19 15.32 -16.40
C LYS A 14 17.75 13.86 -16.47
N TYR A 15 16.95 13.48 -17.45
CA TYR A 15 16.39 12.13 -17.59
C TYR A 15 16.74 11.56 -18.96
N SER A 16 16.83 10.23 -19.02
CA SER A 16 17.21 9.52 -20.24
C SER A 16 16.21 8.44 -20.62
N LEU A 17 16.00 8.24 -21.92
CA LEU A 17 15.16 7.18 -22.46
C LEU A 17 16.03 6.08 -23.09
N TYR A 18 15.77 4.83 -22.70
CA TYR A 18 16.44 3.65 -23.24
C TYR A 18 15.44 2.68 -23.87
N LEU A 19 15.92 1.90 -24.83
CA LEU A 19 15.20 0.79 -25.45
C LEU A 19 15.97 -0.49 -25.11
N TYR A 20 15.26 -1.49 -24.58
CA TYR A 20 15.85 -2.79 -24.26
C TYR A 20 15.89 -3.67 -25.51
N ARG A 21 17.03 -4.35 -25.73
CA ARG A 21 17.20 -5.39 -26.75
C ARG A 21 17.95 -6.56 -26.14
N GLU A 22 17.37 -7.75 -26.24
CA GLU A 22 17.98 -8.98 -25.74
C GLU A 22 19.06 -9.45 -26.71
N GLU A 23 20.29 -9.53 -26.21
CA GLU A 23 21.44 -9.97 -26.99
C GLU A 23 21.25 -11.39 -27.53
N GLY A 24 21.51 -11.60 -28.82
CA GLY A 24 21.36 -12.89 -29.49
C GLY A 24 19.91 -13.30 -29.80
N VAL A 25 18.92 -12.49 -29.40
CA VAL A 25 17.49 -12.74 -29.67
C VAL A 25 16.91 -11.63 -30.53
N ASP A 26 17.04 -10.38 -30.08
CA ASP A 26 16.52 -9.22 -30.80
C ASP A 26 17.55 -8.72 -31.82
N TYR A 27 17.15 -8.65 -33.09
CA TYR A 27 18.00 -8.10 -34.14
C TYR A 27 17.88 -6.57 -34.21
N TYR A 28 19.00 -5.87 -34.02
CA TYR A 28 19.10 -4.41 -34.15
C TYR A 28 20.43 -4.01 -34.82
N THR A 29 20.40 -2.87 -35.51
CA THR A 29 21.57 -2.19 -36.12
C THR A 29 21.49 -0.69 -35.84
N GLU A 30 22.51 0.09 -36.17
CA GLU A 30 22.48 1.56 -35.98
C GLU A 30 21.32 2.22 -36.75
N ASP A 31 21.06 1.78 -37.98
CA ASP A 31 19.94 2.29 -38.80
C ASP A 31 18.57 1.71 -38.41
N ASN A 32 18.54 0.56 -37.74
CA ASN A 32 17.31 -0.15 -37.40
C ASN A 32 17.33 -0.57 -35.94
N ILE A 33 16.68 0.25 -35.13
CA ILE A 33 16.49 0.04 -33.68
C ILE A 33 15.57 -1.14 -33.34
N GLY A 34 15.06 -1.89 -34.33
CA GLY A 34 14.41 -3.18 -34.14
C GLY A 34 12.94 -3.09 -33.74
N LEU A 35 12.25 -1.97 -33.96
CA LEU A 35 10.85 -1.79 -33.55
C LEU A 35 9.92 -2.65 -34.42
N ARG A 36 9.21 -3.59 -33.78
CA ARG A 36 8.31 -4.56 -34.44
C ARG A 36 7.04 -4.85 -33.65
N GLY A 37 7.06 -4.54 -32.36
CA GLY A 37 6.07 -4.95 -31.38
C GLY A 37 5.13 -3.85 -30.93
N ALA A 38 4.38 -4.16 -29.88
CA ALA A 38 3.63 -3.17 -29.12
C ALA A 38 4.57 -2.43 -28.15
N PRO A 39 4.50 -1.09 -28.06
CA PRO A 39 5.36 -0.31 -27.17
C PRO A 39 4.94 -0.45 -25.70
N VAL A 40 5.91 -0.75 -24.85
CA VAL A 40 5.77 -0.82 -23.39
C VAL A 40 6.78 0.14 -22.76
N LEU A 41 6.35 0.97 -21.82
CA LEU A 41 7.23 1.93 -21.14
C LEU A 41 7.28 1.65 -19.64
N PHE A 42 8.49 1.40 -19.14
CA PHE A 42 8.74 1.16 -17.73
C PHE A 42 9.17 2.44 -16.99
N LEU A 43 8.54 2.66 -15.84
CA LEU A 43 8.79 3.78 -14.94
C LEU A 43 9.33 3.26 -13.59
N PRO A 44 10.60 3.53 -13.25
CA PRO A 44 11.18 3.08 -11.99
C PRO A 44 10.65 3.85 -10.78
N GLY A 45 10.87 3.28 -9.59
CA GLY A 45 10.46 3.84 -8.31
C GLY A 45 11.41 4.88 -7.72
N ASN A 46 11.18 5.21 -6.45
CA ASN A 46 12.05 6.10 -5.66
C ASN A 46 13.48 5.54 -5.56
N ALA A 47 14.48 6.32 -5.95
CA ALA A 47 15.88 5.85 -6.07
C ALA A 47 16.04 4.58 -6.92
N GLY A 48 15.09 4.33 -7.82
CA GLY A 48 15.08 3.14 -8.66
C GLY A 48 15.86 3.35 -9.95
N SER A 49 16.62 2.34 -10.35
CA SER A 49 17.26 2.32 -11.66
C SER A 49 16.30 1.74 -12.70
N TYR A 50 16.33 2.30 -13.91
CA TYR A 50 15.66 1.76 -15.10
C TYR A 50 15.96 0.28 -15.36
N LYS A 51 17.12 -0.21 -14.89
CA LYS A 51 17.57 -1.61 -15.03
C LYS A 51 16.69 -2.62 -14.32
N GLN A 52 15.82 -2.20 -13.40
CA GLN A 52 14.89 -3.07 -12.66
C GLN A 52 13.97 -3.88 -13.59
N VAL A 53 13.65 -3.37 -14.79
CA VAL A 53 12.78 -4.05 -15.77
C VAL A 53 13.51 -5.06 -16.65
N ARG A 54 14.83 -5.19 -16.54
CA ARG A 54 15.63 -6.09 -17.38
C ARG A 54 15.06 -7.52 -17.38
N SER A 55 14.68 -8.04 -16.21
CA SER A 55 14.15 -9.40 -16.08
C SER A 55 12.79 -9.61 -16.76
N LEU A 56 11.94 -8.58 -16.78
CA LEU A 56 10.65 -8.58 -17.49
C LEU A 56 10.88 -8.48 -19.00
N SER A 57 11.74 -7.56 -19.43
CA SER A 57 12.04 -7.32 -20.85
C SER A 57 12.72 -8.53 -21.49
N SER A 58 13.68 -9.15 -20.79
CA SER A 58 14.35 -10.38 -21.22
C SER A 58 13.37 -11.55 -21.35
N GLU A 59 12.42 -11.69 -20.41
CA GLU A 59 11.36 -12.72 -20.54
C GLU A 59 10.49 -12.47 -21.76
N ALA A 60 10.11 -11.21 -22.03
CA ALA A 60 9.27 -10.87 -23.16
C ALA A 60 9.94 -11.22 -24.50
N SER A 61 11.20 -10.83 -24.71
CA SER A 61 11.94 -11.16 -25.93
C SER A 61 12.10 -12.67 -26.10
N ARG A 62 12.51 -13.39 -25.04
CA ARG A 62 12.73 -14.84 -25.09
C ARG A 62 11.44 -15.63 -25.27
N TYR A 63 10.35 -15.26 -24.59
CA TYR A 63 9.06 -15.93 -24.73
C TYR A 63 8.47 -15.71 -26.11
N PHE A 64 8.61 -14.51 -26.69
CA PHE A 64 8.20 -14.26 -28.06
C PHE A 64 8.99 -15.14 -29.05
N HIS A 65 10.32 -15.11 -28.98
CA HIS A 65 11.19 -15.86 -29.88
C HIS A 65 10.97 -17.37 -29.80
N ASN A 66 10.91 -17.92 -28.58
CA ASN A 66 10.87 -19.35 -28.37
C ASN A 66 9.45 -19.93 -28.51
N VAL A 67 8.40 -19.18 -28.17
CA VAL A 67 7.02 -19.70 -28.08
C VAL A 67 6.10 -19.00 -29.06
N VAL A 68 5.87 -17.70 -28.91
CA VAL A 68 4.81 -16.98 -29.64
C VAL A 68 5.05 -16.95 -31.15
N GLN A 69 6.30 -16.75 -31.59
CA GLN A 69 6.64 -16.70 -33.02
C GLN A 69 6.34 -18.01 -33.76
N HIS A 70 6.34 -19.14 -33.04
CA HIS A 70 6.04 -20.46 -33.59
C HIS A 70 4.53 -20.79 -33.56
N ASP A 71 3.74 -20.01 -32.82
CA ASP A 71 2.29 -20.16 -32.72
C ASP A 71 1.57 -19.34 -33.81
N GLN A 72 1.22 -20.00 -34.92
CA GLN A 72 0.55 -19.35 -36.05
C GLN A 72 -0.87 -18.86 -35.72
N GLU A 73 -1.54 -19.40 -34.70
CA GLU A 73 -2.85 -18.92 -34.28
C GLU A 73 -2.73 -17.62 -33.50
N ALA A 74 -1.78 -17.54 -32.56
CA ALA A 74 -1.50 -16.32 -31.81
C ALA A 74 -1.10 -15.15 -32.73
N ILE A 75 -0.22 -15.39 -33.71
CA ILE A 75 0.19 -14.37 -34.68
C ILE A 75 -1.00 -13.91 -35.55
N ARG A 76 -1.84 -14.85 -36.03
CA ARG A 76 -3.07 -14.51 -36.79
C ARG A 76 -4.09 -13.75 -35.94
N ALA A 77 -4.12 -14.02 -34.63
CA ALA A 77 -4.94 -13.29 -33.67
C ALA A 77 -4.41 -11.89 -33.32
N GLY A 78 -3.27 -11.48 -33.89
CA GLY A 78 -2.70 -10.15 -33.70
C GLY A 78 -1.72 -10.03 -32.53
N THR A 79 -1.29 -11.14 -31.94
CA THR A 79 -0.21 -11.11 -30.94
C THR A 79 1.13 -10.84 -31.65
N SER A 80 1.94 -9.96 -31.09
CA SER A 80 3.28 -9.62 -31.60
C SER A 80 4.27 -9.42 -30.45
N SER A 81 5.54 -9.13 -30.75
CA SER A 81 6.57 -8.84 -29.76
C SER A 81 6.21 -7.61 -28.91
N LEU A 82 6.90 -7.45 -27.78
CA LEU A 82 6.80 -6.29 -26.90
C LEU A 82 8.10 -5.49 -26.96
N ASP A 83 8.02 -4.22 -27.35
CA ASP A 83 9.19 -3.34 -27.39
C ASP A 83 9.26 -2.56 -26.06
N PHE A 84 10.19 -2.96 -25.19
CA PHE A 84 10.36 -2.37 -23.87
C PHE A 84 11.26 -1.14 -23.90
N PHE A 85 10.64 0.02 -23.68
CA PHE A 85 11.29 1.27 -23.35
C PHE A 85 11.39 1.42 -21.83
N MET A 86 12.44 2.08 -21.38
CA MET A 86 12.69 2.30 -19.96
C MET A 86 13.27 3.69 -19.75
N ILE A 87 12.70 4.41 -18.79
CA ILE A 87 13.15 5.75 -18.42
C ILE A 87 14.10 5.66 -17.24
N ASP A 88 15.22 6.35 -17.36
CA ASP A 88 16.13 6.63 -16.26
C ASP A 88 15.82 7.99 -15.65
N PHE A 89 15.29 7.94 -14.43
CA PHE A 89 15.06 9.13 -13.60
C PHE A 89 16.31 9.55 -12.81
N ASN A 90 17.50 9.03 -13.12
CA ASN A 90 18.75 9.31 -12.40
C ASN A 90 18.64 9.04 -10.89
N GLU A 91 17.91 7.97 -10.55
CA GLU A 91 17.64 7.54 -9.17
C GLU A 91 17.06 8.69 -8.30
N ASP A 92 16.26 9.56 -8.91
CA ASP A 92 15.58 10.65 -8.22
C ASP A 92 14.75 10.14 -7.04
N LEU A 93 14.80 10.91 -5.95
CA LEU A 93 14.16 10.59 -4.69
C LEU A 93 12.69 11.04 -4.63
N ALA A 94 11.89 10.52 -5.58
CA ALA A 94 10.50 10.90 -5.79
C ALA A 94 9.57 10.67 -4.58
N ALA A 95 9.93 9.83 -3.60
CA ALA A 95 9.10 9.60 -2.41
C ALA A 95 9.16 10.74 -1.39
N PHE A 96 10.15 11.64 -1.48
CA PHE A 96 10.36 12.71 -0.50
C PHE A 96 9.99 14.11 -1.01
N HIS A 97 9.65 14.25 -2.30
CA HIS A 97 9.45 15.55 -2.93
C HIS A 97 8.37 15.49 -4.01
N GLY A 98 7.28 16.24 -3.85
CA GLY A 98 6.10 16.19 -4.72
C GLY A 98 6.33 16.71 -6.13
N GLN A 99 7.08 17.82 -6.28
CA GLN A 99 7.34 18.40 -7.60
C GLN A 99 8.14 17.45 -8.50
N THR A 100 9.00 16.60 -7.93
CA THR A 100 9.73 15.57 -8.70
C THR A 100 8.77 14.64 -9.44
N ILE A 101 7.62 14.27 -8.86
CA ILE A 101 6.62 13.40 -9.52
C ILE A 101 6.02 14.10 -10.74
N ILE A 102 5.77 15.40 -10.63
CA ILE A 102 5.19 16.21 -11.71
C ILE A 102 6.22 16.33 -12.86
N ASP A 103 7.47 16.66 -12.54
CA ASP A 103 8.55 16.76 -13.54
C ASP A 103 8.78 15.41 -14.25
N GLN A 104 8.74 14.30 -13.50
CA GLN A 104 8.82 12.95 -14.06
C GLN A 104 7.62 12.66 -14.98
N ALA A 105 6.41 13.05 -14.60
CA ALA A 105 5.21 12.83 -15.41
C ALA A 105 5.23 13.66 -16.71
N ASP A 106 5.69 14.90 -16.66
CA ASP A 106 5.89 15.75 -17.83
C ASP A 106 6.85 15.08 -18.83
N TYR A 107 8.01 14.62 -18.36
CA TYR A 107 9.00 13.91 -19.18
C TYR A 107 8.44 12.61 -19.77
N VAL A 108 7.65 11.85 -19.00
CA VAL A 108 7.02 10.63 -19.48
C VAL A 108 6.05 10.90 -20.63
N ASN A 109 5.27 11.99 -20.58
CA ASN A 109 4.38 12.35 -21.68
C ASN A 109 5.13 12.72 -22.96
N GLU A 110 6.20 13.50 -22.83
CA GLU A 110 7.09 13.83 -23.95
C GLU A 110 7.74 12.56 -24.53
N ALA A 111 8.15 11.63 -23.66
CA ALA A 111 8.69 10.33 -24.06
C ALA A 111 7.64 9.44 -24.75
N VAL A 112 6.39 9.43 -24.29
CA VAL A 112 5.30 8.69 -24.95
C VAL A 112 5.06 9.24 -26.36
N ALA A 113 4.98 10.56 -26.52
CA ALA A 113 4.84 11.19 -27.82
C ALA A 113 6.02 10.84 -28.76
N TYR A 114 7.25 10.89 -28.24
CA TYR A 114 8.45 10.51 -29.00
C TYR A 114 8.44 9.03 -29.39
N ILE A 115 8.11 8.11 -28.48
CA ILE A 115 8.01 6.68 -28.75
C ILE A 115 7.02 6.43 -29.88
N LEU A 116 5.82 7.02 -29.83
CA LEU A 116 4.83 6.86 -30.89
C LEU A 116 5.36 7.38 -32.23
N SER A 117 6.07 8.52 -32.24
CA SER A 117 6.66 9.06 -33.47
C SER A 117 7.70 8.12 -34.11
N LEU A 118 8.43 7.33 -33.32
CA LEU A 118 9.38 6.34 -33.84
C LEU A 118 8.73 5.24 -34.67
N TYR A 119 7.47 4.90 -34.39
CA TYR A 119 6.76 3.88 -35.16
C TYR A 119 6.21 4.39 -36.48
N HIS A 120 5.92 5.70 -36.57
CA HIS A 120 5.43 6.34 -37.79
C HIS A 120 6.54 6.54 -38.83
N ASP A 121 7.82 6.45 -38.42
CA ASP A 121 8.97 6.53 -39.32
C ASP A 121 9.25 5.15 -39.97
N PRO A 122 9.01 4.98 -41.29
CA PRO A 122 9.22 3.70 -41.98
C PRO A 122 10.68 3.25 -42.03
N HIS A 123 11.64 4.15 -41.83
CA HIS A 123 13.05 3.79 -41.77
C HIS A 123 13.45 3.17 -40.43
N ARG A 124 12.72 3.49 -39.35
CA ARG A 124 13.01 3.02 -37.99
C ARG A 124 12.13 1.84 -37.55
N SER A 125 10.94 1.70 -38.14
CA SER A 125 10.03 0.59 -37.86
C SER A 125 10.05 -0.43 -39.02
N ARG A 126 10.36 -1.70 -38.72
CA ARG A 126 10.20 -2.81 -39.69
C ARG A 126 8.91 -3.57 -39.39
N ARG A 127 7.80 -2.84 -39.25
CA ARG A 127 6.46 -3.43 -39.13
C ARG A 127 5.91 -3.79 -40.51
N ASP A 128 4.98 -4.73 -40.52
CA ASP A 128 4.17 -5.00 -41.70
C ASP A 128 3.40 -3.71 -42.07
N PRO A 129 3.59 -3.15 -43.28
CA PRO A 129 2.91 -1.93 -43.72
C PRO A 129 1.38 -2.03 -43.73
N ARG A 130 0.83 -3.24 -43.63
CA ARG A 130 -0.63 -3.49 -43.55
C ARG A 130 -1.20 -3.27 -42.15
N LEU A 131 -0.35 -3.22 -41.12
CA LEU A 131 -0.77 -3.00 -39.73
C LEU A 131 -0.87 -1.50 -39.45
N PRO A 132 -1.84 -1.05 -38.63
CA PRO A 132 -1.92 0.34 -38.21
C PRO A 132 -0.74 0.71 -37.29
N ASP A 133 -0.32 1.97 -37.36
CA ASP A 133 0.67 2.52 -36.46
C ASP A 133 0.16 2.56 -35.00
N PRO A 134 1.02 2.32 -34.01
CA PRO A 134 0.68 2.49 -32.60
C PRO A 134 0.18 3.89 -32.29
N SER A 135 -0.97 3.95 -31.61
CA SER A 135 -1.55 5.17 -31.05
C SER A 135 -1.47 5.20 -29.52
N SER A 136 -0.96 4.15 -28.88
CA SER A 136 -0.88 4.08 -27.42
C SER A 136 0.26 3.18 -26.92
N VAL A 137 0.72 3.48 -25.70
CA VAL A 137 1.80 2.78 -24.99
C VAL A 137 1.26 2.14 -23.70
N ILE A 138 1.71 0.92 -23.38
CA ILE A 138 1.42 0.27 -22.10
C ILE A 138 2.41 0.79 -21.05
N LEU A 139 1.92 1.31 -19.92
CA LEU A 139 2.78 1.79 -18.84
C LEU A 139 2.94 0.72 -17.76
N ILE A 140 4.18 0.47 -17.34
CA ILE A 140 4.51 -0.38 -16.19
C ILE A 140 5.25 0.46 -15.15
N GLY A 141 4.64 0.70 -14.00
CA GLY A 141 5.23 1.49 -12.92
C GLY A 141 5.59 0.64 -11.71
N HIS A 142 6.78 0.86 -11.14
CA HIS A 142 7.18 0.27 -9.86
C HIS A 142 7.21 1.32 -8.76
N SER A 143 6.65 1.01 -7.58
CA SER A 143 6.67 1.90 -6.42
C SER A 143 6.14 3.31 -6.78
N MET A 144 6.89 4.38 -6.54
CA MET A 144 6.50 5.74 -6.94
C MET A 144 6.31 5.94 -8.45
N GLY A 145 6.94 5.11 -9.31
CA GLY A 145 6.76 5.16 -10.76
C GLY A 145 5.34 4.84 -11.21
N GLY A 146 4.58 4.06 -10.42
CA GLY A 146 3.15 3.85 -10.67
C GLY A 146 2.29 5.06 -10.35
N ILE A 147 2.74 5.95 -9.45
CA ILE A 147 2.09 7.24 -9.20
C ILE A 147 2.40 8.20 -10.35
N VAL A 148 3.66 8.24 -10.82
CA VAL A 148 4.02 8.97 -12.04
C VAL A 148 3.14 8.55 -13.21
N ALA A 149 2.95 7.23 -13.43
CA ALA A 149 2.08 6.72 -14.49
C ALA A 149 0.62 7.24 -14.41
N ARG A 150 0.09 7.44 -13.20
CA ARG A 150 -1.26 8.01 -13.01
C ARG A 150 -1.26 9.53 -13.18
N THR A 151 -0.20 10.20 -12.76
CA THR A 151 -0.02 11.66 -12.92
C THR A 151 0.08 12.05 -14.38
N VAL A 152 0.69 11.21 -15.22
CA VAL A 152 0.75 11.38 -16.69
C VAL A 152 -0.62 11.70 -17.29
N LEU A 153 -1.70 11.06 -16.83
CA LEU A 153 -3.05 11.26 -17.38
C LEU A 153 -3.68 12.63 -17.03
N ILE A 154 -3.15 13.35 -16.05
CA ILE A 154 -3.69 14.65 -15.58
C ILE A 154 -2.82 15.84 -15.95
N THR A 155 -1.64 15.58 -16.53
CA THR A 155 -0.72 16.64 -16.95
C THR A 155 -1.21 17.27 -18.27
N PRO A 156 -0.95 18.57 -18.48
CA PRO A 156 -1.53 19.31 -19.59
C PRO A 156 -1.02 18.88 -20.97
N ASN A 157 0.14 18.24 -21.04
CA ASN A 157 0.75 17.71 -22.26
C ASN A 157 0.29 16.27 -22.61
N TYR A 158 -0.66 15.70 -21.85
CA TYR A 158 -1.18 14.37 -22.12
C TYR A 158 -1.97 14.31 -23.43
N GLN A 159 -1.57 13.40 -24.32
CA GLN A 159 -2.32 13.09 -25.53
C GLN A 159 -3.42 12.07 -25.20
N SER A 160 -4.68 12.41 -25.42
CA SER A 160 -5.81 11.53 -25.11
C SER A 160 -5.69 10.17 -25.80
N ASN A 161 -5.99 9.09 -25.06
CA ASN A 161 -5.88 7.70 -25.51
C ASN A 161 -4.46 7.19 -25.82
N SER A 162 -3.41 8.01 -25.61
CA SER A 162 -2.02 7.56 -25.75
C SER A 162 -1.58 6.52 -24.70
N VAL A 163 -2.38 6.35 -23.64
CA VAL A 163 -2.18 5.34 -22.60
C VAL A 163 -3.50 4.67 -22.30
N ASN A 164 -3.58 3.36 -22.53
CA ASN A 164 -4.81 2.57 -22.32
C ASN A 164 -4.67 1.47 -21.26
N THR A 165 -3.45 1.11 -20.88
CA THR A 165 -3.17 0.02 -19.93
C THR A 165 -2.03 0.45 -19.03
N ILE A 166 -2.29 0.44 -17.73
CA ILE A 166 -1.33 0.76 -16.68
C ILE A 166 -1.24 -0.45 -15.76
N ILE A 167 -0.03 -0.93 -15.54
CA ILE A 167 0.29 -1.98 -14.59
C ILE A 167 1.20 -1.39 -13.53
N THR A 168 0.84 -1.56 -12.27
CA THR A 168 1.64 -1.05 -11.16
C THR A 168 2.07 -2.17 -10.23
N MET A 169 3.28 -2.05 -9.68
CA MET A 169 3.86 -3.03 -8.75
C MET A 169 4.27 -2.31 -7.47
N SER A 170 3.75 -2.76 -6.32
CA SER A 170 4.01 -2.16 -5.00
C SER A 170 3.84 -0.64 -4.95
N THR A 171 2.87 -0.11 -5.70
CA THR A 171 2.63 1.33 -5.83
C THR A 171 1.64 1.81 -4.77
N PRO A 172 1.98 2.80 -3.92
CA PRO A 172 1.07 3.30 -2.88
C PRO A 172 -0.01 4.22 -3.47
N HIS A 173 -1.05 3.68 -4.11
CA HIS A 173 -2.12 4.44 -4.76
C HIS A 173 -2.98 5.30 -3.82
N ALA A 174 -3.35 4.77 -2.66
CA ALA A 174 -4.33 5.38 -1.78
C ALA A 174 -3.77 6.65 -1.11
N ARG A 175 -2.51 6.60 -0.63
CA ARG A 175 -1.85 7.68 0.11
C ARG A 175 -0.33 7.64 -0.04
N PRO A 176 0.36 8.78 0.11
CA PRO A 176 1.81 8.80 0.05
C PRO A 176 2.42 8.04 1.24
N PRO A 177 3.55 7.33 1.04
CA PRO A 177 4.20 6.58 2.11
C PRO A 177 4.77 7.50 3.21
N LEU A 178 5.04 8.77 2.88
CA LEU A 178 5.52 9.82 3.77
C LEU A 178 4.85 11.15 3.40
N SER A 179 4.42 11.92 4.40
CA SER A 179 3.72 13.21 4.23
C SER A 179 4.54 14.40 4.73
N PHE A 180 5.86 14.35 4.58
CA PHE A 180 6.79 15.42 5.02
C PHE A 180 6.81 16.65 4.10
N ASP A 181 6.33 16.51 2.86
CA ASP A 181 6.22 17.58 1.89
C ASP A 181 4.74 17.90 1.61
N SER A 182 4.39 19.18 1.52
CA SER A 182 3.02 19.60 1.23
C SER A 182 2.63 19.33 -0.21
N ASP A 183 3.58 19.45 -1.13
CA ASP A 183 3.29 19.33 -2.56
C ASP A 183 3.07 17.86 -2.94
N MET A 184 3.73 16.92 -2.25
CA MET A 184 3.43 15.50 -2.29
C MET A 184 1.96 15.20 -1.97
N VAL A 185 1.46 15.69 -0.83
CA VAL A 185 0.09 15.43 -0.39
C VAL A 185 -0.93 16.04 -1.36
N LYS A 186 -0.71 17.29 -1.80
CA LYS A 186 -1.57 17.95 -2.79
C LYS A 186 -1.59 17.23 -4.14
N THR A 187 -0.44 16.73 -4.59
CA THR A 187 -0.34 15.97 -5.86
C THR A 187 -1.15 14.69 -5.78
N TYR A 188 -1.05 13.95 -4.67
CA TYR A 188 -1.86 12.76 -4.44
C TYR A 188 -3.36 13.06 -4.39
N GLN A 189 -3.77 14.13 -3.70
CA GLN A 189 -5.17 14.57 -3.67
C GLN A 189 -5.66 14.86 -5.08
N ARG A 190 -4.96 15.71 -5.84
CA ARG A 190 -5.31 16.04 -7.23
C ARG A 190 -5.43 14.82 -8.13
N VAL A 191 -4.48 13.88 -8.06
CA VAL A 191 -4.51 12.65 -8.86
C VAL A 191 -5.68 11.76 -8.42
N ASN A 192 -5.89 11.56 -7.12
CA ASN A 192 -6.96 10.69 -6.65
C ASN A 192 -8.36 11.26 -6.91
N ASP A 193 -8.54 12.57 -6.76
CA ASP A 193 -9.81 13.25 -7.01
C ASP A 193 -10.16 13.19 -8.49
N TYR A 194 -9.20 13.44 -9.39
CA TYR A 194 -9.42 13.27 -10.84
C TYR A 194 -9.91 11.86 -11.20
N TRP A 195 -9.29 10.82 -10.63
CA TRP A 195 -9.68 9.43 -10.90
C TRP A 195 -11.09 9.13 -10.35
N ARG A 196 -11.42 9.59 -9.13
CA ARG A 196 -12.76 9.42 -8.53
C ARG A 196 -13.83 10.14 -9.33
N GLU A 197 -13.59 11.41 -9.66
CA GLU A 197 -14.50 12.25 -10.44
C GLU A 197 -14.74 11.68 -11.84
N SER A 198 -13.72 11.11 -12.49
CA SER A 198 -13.86 10.49 -13.80
C SER A 198 -14.84 9.31 -13.80
N TYR A 199 -14.91 8.54 -12.70
CA TYR A 199 -15.82 7.40 -12.57
C TYR A 199 -17.17 7.72 -11.91
N SER A 200 -17.32 8.89 -11.29
CA SER A 200 -18.61 9.34 -10.74
C SER A 200 -19.53 9.98 -11.79
N GLN A 201 -19.03 10.24 -13.01
CA GLN A 201 -19.83 10.82 -14.09
C GLN A 201 -20.93 9.85 -14.56
N LYS A 202 -22.16 10.37 -14.67
CA LYS A 202 -23.35 9.60 -15.07
C LYS A 202 -23.34 9.12 -16.52
N SER A 203 -22.59 9.78 -17.41
CA SER A 203 -22.47 9.35 -18.82
C SER A 203 -21.10 8.75 -19.10
N SER A 204 -21.09 7.52 -19.63
CA SER A 204 -19.86 6.81 -20.03
C SER A 204 -19.10 7.49 -21.16
N SER A 205 -19.77 8.31 -21.98
CA SER A 205 -19.14 9.06 -23.09
C SER A 205 -18.21 10.18 -22.63
N ASN A 206 -18.42 10.71 -21.42
CA ASN A 206 -17.68 11.86 -20.91
C ASN A 206 -16.50 11.45 -20.03
N ASN A 207 -16.35 10.15 -19.75
CA ASN A 207 -15.28 9.63 -18.91
C ASN A 207 -13.94 9.58 -19.68
N PRO A 208 -12.95 10.44 -19.33
CA PRO A 208 -11.66 10.47 -20.01
C PRO A 208 -10.83 9.18 -19.79
N LEU A 209 -11.18 8.40 -18.77
CA LEU A 209 -10.52 7.15 -18.39
C LEU A 209 -11.28 5.90 -18.87
N TRP A 210 -12.32 6.04 -19.70
CA TRP A 210 -13.16 4.92 -20.16
C TRP A 210 -12.36 3.79 -20.83
N HIS A 211 -11.32 4.15 -21.58
CA HIS A 211 -10.46 3.19 -22.29
C HIS A 211 -9.23 2.76 -21.48
N THR A 212 -9.04 3.30 -20.27
CA THR A 212 -7.88 3.02 -19.42
C THR A 212 -8.15 1.84 -18.49
N THR A 213 -7.21 0.89 -18.45
CA THR A 213 -7.22 -0.24 -17.53
C THR A 213 -6.08 -0.08 -16.52
N LEU A 214 -6.34 -0.23 -15.22
CA LEU A 214 -5.31 -0.16 -14.16
C LEU A 214 -5.29 -1.45 -13.33
N ILE A 215 -4.20 -2.20 -13.41
CA ILE A 215 -3.97 -3.40 -12.59
C ILE A 215 -2.89 -3.11 -11.57
N SER A 216 -3.17 -3.31 -10.29
CA SER A 216 -2.20 -3.09 -9.21
C SER A 216 -1.79 -4.39 -8.54
N PHE A 217 -0.49 -4.66 -8.54
CA PHE A 217 0.14 -5.80 -7.87
C PHE A 217 0.66 -5.40 -6.50
N ALA A 218 0.21 -6.10 -5.46
CA ALA A 218 0.68 -5.94 -4.09
C ALA A 218 1.62 -7.09 -3.69
N GLY A 219 2.82 -6.77 -3.18
CA GLY A 219 3.78 -7.77 -2.70
C GLY A 219 3.33 -8.52 -1.43
N GLY A 220 2.40 -7.92 -0.67
CA GLY A 220 1.87 -8.51 0.57
C GLY A 220 2.78 -8.28 1.78
N GLY A 221 2.77 -9.23 2.72
CA GLY A 221 3.36 -9.03 4.04
C GLY A 221 4.90 -8.91 4.08
N ARG A 222 5.59 -9.22 2.98
CA ARG A 222 7.05 -9.10 2.85
C ARG A 222 7.51 -7.72 2.37
N ASP A 223 6.59 -6.89 1.86
CA ASP A 223 6.88 -5.48 1.57
C ASP A 223 6.92 -4.69 2.88
N THR A 224 8.12 -4.36 3.33
CA THR A 224 8.37 -3.55 4.54
C THR A 224 8.65 -2.09 4.23
N MET A 225 8.71 -1.69 2.95
CA MET A 225 8.91 -0.29 2.57
C MET A 225 7.58 0.45 2.57
N VAL A 226 6.58 -0.16 1.92
CA VAL A 226 5.24 0.40 1.72
C VAL A 226 4.20 -0.56 2.29
N PRO A 227 3.31 -0.11 3.19
CA PRO A 227 2.17 -0.94 3.60
C PRO A 227 1.35 -1.38 2.38
N SER A 228 1.18 -2.69 2.19
CA SER A 228 0.45 -3.22 1.04
C SER A 228 -1.00 -2.71 0.96
N ASP A 229 -1.60 -2.31 2.07
CA ASP A 229 -2.94 -1.70 2.10
C ASP A 229 -3.01 -0.44 1.22
N TYR A 230 -1.92 0.34 1.14
CA TYR A 230 -1.85 1.57 0.35
C TYR A 230 -1.87 1.31 -1.15
N THR A 231 -1.61 0.07 -1.59
CA THR A 231 -1.68 -0.33 -3.00
C THR A 231 -3.11 -0.57 -3.49
N SER A 232 -4.09 -0.56 -2.58
CA SER A 232 -5.48 -0.80 -2.94
C SER A 232 -6.06 0.28 -3.86
N LEU A 233 -6.74 -0.17 -4.92
CA LEU A 233 -7.51 0.64 -5.85
C LEU A 233 -9.00 0.76 -5.48
N SER A 234 -9.44 0.15 -4.38
CA SER A 234 -10.87 0.06 -4.02
C SER A 234 -11.59 1.41 -3.90
N SER A 235 -10.86 2.48 -3.57
CA SER A 235 -11.36 3.86 -3.46
C SER A 235 -11.19 4.71 -4.73
N LEU A 236 -10.63 4.12 -5.81
CA LEU A 236 -10.15 4.86 -6.98
C LEU A 236 -10.65 4.29 -8.31
N VAL A 237 -10.73 2.97 -8.46
CA VAL A 237 -11.07 2.31 -9.72
C VAL A 237 -12.15 1.25 -9.52
N PRO A 238 -13.23 1.24 -10.31
CA PRO A 238 -14.22 0.17 -10.26
C PRO A 238 -13.67 -1.13 -10.89
N GLU A 239 -14.15 -2.28 -10.43
CA GLU A 239 -13.70 -3.61 -10.90
C GLU A 239 -13.81 -3.84 -12.43
N THR A 240 -14.62 -3.02 -13.13
CA THR A 240 -14.77 -3.04 -14.59
C THR A 240 -13.60 -2.41 -15.35
N HIS A 241 -12.79 -1.58 -14.68
CA HIS A 241 -11.64 -0.87 -15.26
C HIS A 241 -10.32 -1.27 -14.61
N GLY A 242 -10.35 -1.93 -13.45
CA GLY A 242 -9.13 -2.33 -12.76
C GLY A 242 -9.40 -2.99 -11.42
N PHE A 243 -8.38 -3.65 -10.88
CA PHE A 243 -8.44 -4.25 -9.56
C PHE A 243 -7.02 -4.38 -8.98
N THR A 244 -6.96 -4.52 -7.65
CA THR A 244 -5.74 -4.87 -6.94
C THR A 244 -5.68 -6.39 -6.77
N VAL A 245 -4.49 -6.96 -6.88
CA VAL A 245 -4.24 -8.39 -6.68
C VAL A 245 -2.93 -8.58 -5.92
N PHE A 246 -2.91 -9.50 -4.97
CA PHE A 246 -1.70 -9.86 -4.23
C PHE A 246 -0.91 -10.93 -4.97
N THR A 247 0.43 -10.86 -4.94
CA THR A 247 1.27 -11.88 -5.58
C THR A 247 1.05 -13.29 -5.02
N SER A 248 0.55 -13.41 -3.78
CA SER A 248 0.18 -14.68 -3.17
C SER A 248 -1.12 -15.28 -3.72
N THR A 249 -1.96 -14.48 -4.38
CA THR A 249 -3.21 -14.90 -5.00
C THR A 249 -2.99 -15.56 -6.36
N ILE A 250 -1.94 -15.13 -7.07
CA ILE A 250 -1.71 -15.53 -8.46
C ILE A 250 -1.44 -17.05 -8.54
N PRO A 251 -2.17 -17.80 -9.39
CA PRO A 251 -1.94 -19.22 -9.63
C PRO A 251 -0.49 -19.53 -10.00
N ASP A 252 0.01 -20.69 -9.56
CA ASP A 252 1.39 -21.17 -9.77
C ASP A 252 2.51 -20.30 -9.13
N ILE A 253 2.15 -19.22 -8.42
CA ILE A 253 3.09 -18.35 -7.70
C ILE A 253 2.97 -18.51 -6.18
N TRP A 254 1.77 -18.29 -5.62
CA TRP A 254 1.43 -18.48 -4.20
C TRP A 254 2.43 -17.92 -3.17
N THR A 255 3.15 -16.84 -3.50
CA THR A 255 4.19 -16.28 -2.62
C THR A 255 4.07 -14.77 -2.48
N SER A 256 4.36 -14.27 -1.28
CA SER A 256 4.53 -12.84 -1.04
C SER A 256 5.92 -12.40 -1.48
N MET A 257 6.03 -11.18 -1.99
CA MET A 257 7.25 -10.61 -2.53
C MET A 257 7.64 -9.38 -1.71
N ASP A 258 8.94 -9.18 -1.52
CA ASP A 258 9.44 -7.92 -0.99
C ASP A 258 9.30 -6.79 -2.03
N HIS A 259 9.53 -5.55 -1.57
CA HIS A 259 9.29 -4.35 -2.37
C HIS A 259 10.06 -4.31 -3.69
N LEU A 260 11.28 -4.85 -3.74
CA LEU A 260 12.13 -4.80 -4.93
C LEU A 260 12.02 -6.08 -5.75
N ALA A 261 11.96 -7.24 -5.09
CA ALA A 261 11.90 -8.54 -5.74
C ALA A 261 10.68 -8.72 -6.65
N ILE A 262 9.61 -7.96 -6.43
CA ILE A 262 8.46 -7.94 -7.32
C ILE A 262 8.82 -7.62 -8.79
N THR A 263 9.93 -6.92 -9.07
CA THR A 263 10.33 -6.61 -10.45
C THR A 263 11.17 -7.71 -11.13
N TRP A 264 11.74 -8.66 -10.37
CA TRP A 264 12.64 -9.68 -10.91
C TRP A 264 12.30 -11.12 -10.52
N CYS A 265 11.26 -11.34 -9.70
CA CYS A 265 10.84 -12.68 -9.32
C CYS A 265 10.48 -13.50 -10.57
N ASP A 266 11.10 -14.68 -10.70
CA ASP A 266 11.03 -15.51 -11.91
C ASP A 266 9.63 -16.03 -12.21
N GLN A 267 8.91 -16.51 -11.18
CA GLN A 267 7.55 -17.03 -11.33
C GLN A 267 6.59 -15.90 -11.74
N PHE A 268 6.71 -14.73 -11.13
CA PHE A 268 5.85 -13.59 -11.41
C PHE A 268 6.10 -12.93 -12.76
N ARG A 269 7.36 -12.69 -13.13
CA ARG A 269 7.69 -12.09 -14.44
C ARG A 269 7.12 -12.93 -15.59
N LYS A 270 7.16 -14.26 -15.49
CA LYS A 270 6.61 -15.18 -16.49
C LYS A 270 5.09 -15.04 -16.64
N VAL A 271 4.34 -15.03 -15.52
CA VAL A 271 2.88 -14.88 -15.57
C VAL A 271 2.48 -13.51 -16.10
N LEU A 272 3.14 -12.44 -15.64
CA LEU A 272 2.86 -11.08 -16.09
C LEU A 272 3.09 -10.93 -17.60
N ILE A 273 4.23 -11.38 -18.11
CA ILE A 273 4.55 -11.30 -19.54
C ILE A 273 3.57 -12.14 -20.39
N LYS A 274 3.24 -13.37 -19.97
CA LYS A 274 2.23 -14.19 -20.66
C LYS A 274 0.86 -13.48 -20.72
N SER A 275 0.44 -12.85 -19.63
CA SER A 275 -0.81 -12.08 -19.61
C SER A 275 -0.78 -10.89 -20.57
N LEU A 276 0.37 -10.22 -20.73
CA LEU A 276 0.56 -9.12 -21.68
C LEU A 276 0.44 -9.57 -23.13
N PHE A 277 1.03 -10.72 -23.49
CA PHE A 277 0.88 -11.26 -24.85
C PHE A 277 -0.57 -11.60 -25.20
N GLU A 278 -1.39 -12.05 -24.23
CA GLU A 278 -2.82 -12.28 -24.46
C GLU A 278 -3.64 -10.97 -24.49
N VAL A 279 -3.11 -9.87 -23.94
CA VAL A 279 -3.74 -8.53 -23.98
C VAL A 279 -3.43 -7.76 -25.26
N VAL A 280 -2.26 -7.97 -25.86
CA VAL A 280 -1.80 -7.25 -27.06
C VAL A 280 -2.56 -7.70 -28.32
N ASP A 281 -2.90 -6.72 -29.16
CA ASP A 281 -3.45 -6.92 -30.51
C ASP A 281 -2.95 -5.81 -31.45
N VAL A 282 -1.94 -6.13 -32.27
CA VAL A 282 -1.30 -5.16 -33.18
C VAL A 282 -2.14 -4.81 -34.40
N ARG A 283 -3.23 -5.52 -34.67
CA ARG A 283 -4.18 -5.21 -35.76
C ARG A 283 -4.95 -3.92 -35.48
N ARG A 284 -4.84 -3.40 -34.25
CA ARG A 284 -5.50 -2.19 -33.78
C ARG A 284 -4.46 -1.12 -33.51
N ALA A 285 -4.76 0.14 -33.83
CA ALA A 285 -3.85 1.26 -33.52
C ALA A 285 -3.51 1.32 -32.02
N ALA A 286 -4.48 1.02 -31.14
CA ALA A 286 -4.29 0.96 -29.68
C ALA A 286 -3.37 -0.17 -29.18
N GLN A 287 -2.89 -1.06 -30.05
CA GLN A 287 -1.99 -2.19 -29.76
C GLN A 287 -2.48 -3.19 -28.68
N THR A 288 -3.71 -3.04 -28.19
CA THR A 288 -4.30 -3.88 -27.15
C THR A 288 -5.76 -4.17 -27.46
N LYS A 289 -6.28 -5.25 -26.86
CA LYS A 289 -7.69 -5.64 -26.92
C LYS A 289 -8.62 -4.61 -26.28
N HIS A 290 -9.94 -4.76 -26.48
CA HIS A 290 -10.91 -3.88 -25.83
C HIS A 290 -10.83 -4.03 -24.30
N ARG A 291 -11.10 -2.94 -23.56
CA ARG A 291 -11.03 -2.92 -22.08
C ARG A 291 -11.70 -4.14 -21.41
N THR A 292 -12.92 -4.50 -21.82
CA THR A 292 -13.65 -5.64 -21.22
C THR A 292 -12.91 -6.97 -21.40
N GLU A 293 -12.33 -7.19 -22.58
CA GLU A 293 -11.52 -8.37 -22.87
C GLU A 293 -10.20 -8.36 -22.09
N ARG A 294 -9.53 -7.19 -21.97
CA ARG A 294 -8.32 -7.05 -21.17
C ARG A 294 -8.56 -7.42 -19.71
N ILE A 295 -9.64 -6.94 -19.11
CA ILE A 295 -10.02 -7.30 -17.73
C ILE A 295 -10.31 -8.80 -17.62
N LYS A 296 -10.99 -9.41 -18.60
CA LYS A 296 -11.22 -10.86 -18.62
C LYS A 296 -9.90 -11.64 -18.64
N VAL A 297 -8.93 -11.23 -19.47
CA VAL A 297 -7.59 -11.83 -19.54
C VAL A 297 -6.85 -11.66 -18.22
N PHE A 298 -6.83 -10.46 -17.64
CA PHE A 298 -6.17 -10.24 -16.35
C PHE A 298 -6.81 -11.04 -15.22
N ARG A 299 -8.14 -11.16 -15.16
CA ARG A 299 -8.80 -11.99 -14.15
C ARG A 299 -8.43 -13.47 -14.31
N LYS A 300 -8.39 -13.99 -15.54
CA LYS A 300 -8.00 -15.36 -15.84
C LYS A 300 -6.57 -15.69 -15.37
N TRP A 301 -5.61 -14.80 -15.60
CA TRP A 301 -4.20 -15.06 -15.27
C TRP A 301 -3.84 -14.73 -13.82
N LEU A 302 -4.51 -13.76 -13.20
CA LEU A 302 -4.06 -13.17 -11.93
C LEU A 302 -4.92 -13.59 -10.73
N LEU A 303 -6.16 -14.03 -10.95
CA LEU A 303 -7.05 -14.50 -9.89
C LEU A 303 -7.11 -16.02 -9.87
N THR A 304 -7.68 -16.58 -8.78
CA THR A 304 -7.67 -18.03 -8.56
C THR A 304 -8.75 -18.79 -9.34
N GLY A 305 -9.82 -18.12 -9.77
CA GLY A 305 -11.02 -18.79 -10.29
C GLY A 305 -11.98 -19.25 -9.19
N LEU A 306 -11.64 -19.03 -7.92
CA LEU A 306 -12.48 -19.32 -6.75
C LEU A 306 -13.28 -18.09 -6.27
N GLU A 307 -13.14 -16.95 -6.94
CA GLU A 307 -13.88 -15.74 -6.62
C GLU A 307 -15.35 -15.90 -7.05
N ALA A 308 -16.30 -15.33 -6.30
CA ALA A 308 -17.73 -15.49 -6.57
C ALA A 308 -18.18 -14.99 -7.97
N ALA A 309 -17.43 -14.04 -8.55
CA ALA A 309 -17.69 -13.50 -9.88
C ALA A 309 -16.81 -14.13 -10.98
N ALA A 310 -16.11 -15.24 -10.70
CA ALA A 310 -15.30 -15.94 -11.68
C ALA A 310 -16.19 -16.52 -12.80
N PRO A 311 -15.96 -16.16 -14.07
CA PRO A 311 -16.79 -16.67 -15.17
C PRO A 311 -16.57 -18.18 -15.35
N LYS A 312 -17.67 -18.94 -15.38
CA LYS A 312 -17.67 -20.36 -15.74
C LYS A 312 -17.87 -20.51 -17.25
N THR A 313 -17.09 -21.36 -17.88
CA THR A 313 -17.06 -21.60 -19.32
C THR A 313 -17.91 -22.79 -19.73
N LEU A 314 -18.10 -23.78 -18.83
CA LEU A 314 -18.87 -25.00 -19.10
C LEU A 314 -20.27 -24.75 -19.72
N PRO A 315 -21.09 -23.77 -19.24
CA PRO A 315 -22.41 -23.54 -19.82
C PRO A 315 -22.41 -23.03 -21.27
N TRP A 316 -21.30 -22.42 -21.72
CA TRP A 316 -21.21 -21.74 -23.01
C TRP A 316 -20.63 -22.60 -24.13
N HIS A 317 -20.12 -23.79 -23.81
CA HIS A 317 -19.54 -24.71 -24.79
C HIS A 317 -20.56 -25.77 -25.23
N ASP A 318 -20.53 -26.09 -26.53
CA ASP A 318 -21.29 -27.21 -27.10
C ASP A 318 -20.72 -28.55 -26.61
N PRO A 319 -21.54 -29.62 -26.52
CA PRO A 319 -21.05 -30.96 -26.22
C PRO A 319 -20.06 -31.39 -27.30
N THR A 320 -18.93 -31.97 -26.87
CA THR A 320 -17.84 -32.41 -27.76
C THR A 320 -17.60 -33.91 -27.71
N VAL A 321 -18.10 -34.59 -26.68
CA VAL A 321 -17.84 -36.01 -26.43
C VAL A 321 -19.15 -36.80 -26.45
N LEU A 322 -19.18 -37.91 -27.19
CA LEU A 322 -20.22 -38.93 -27.13
C LEU A 322 -19.68 -40.11 -26.29
N LEU A 323 -20.30 -40.36 -25.14
CA LEU A 323 -19.95 -41.48 -24.27
C LEU A 323 -21.00 -42.60 -24.41
N THR A 324 -20.56 -43.78 -24.85
CA THR A 324 -21.43 -44.95 -25.06
C THR A 324 -21.13 -46.00 -24.00
N LEU A 325 -22.15 -46.39 -23.22
CA LEU A 325 -22.02 -47.28 -22.06
C LEU A 325 -22.82 -48.57 -22.28
N SER A 326 -22.31 -49.72 -21.83
CA SER A 326 -22.98 -51.02 -21.91
C SER A 326 -24.27 -51.10 -21.07
N ASP A 327 -25.13 -52.08 -21.37
CA ASP A 327 -26.39 -52.35 -20.64
C ASP A 327 -26.18 -52.69 -19.14
N SER A 328 -24.96 -53.09 -18.74
CA SER A 328 -24.54 -53.23 -17.34
C SER A 328 -24.30 -51.90 -16.61
N SER A 329 -24.59 -50.77 -17.26
CA SER A 329 -24.45 -49.39 -16.74
C SER A 329 -25.05 -49.13 -15.35
N ARG A 330 -26.02 -49.94 -14.89
CA ARG A 330 -26.57 -49.84 -13.52
C ARG A 330 -25.52 -50.06 -12.42
N SER A 331 -24.46 -50.83 -12.65
CA SER A 331 -23.37 -50.99 -11.68
C SER A 331 -22.34 -49.85 -11.73
N MET A 332 -22.38 -49.01 -12.77
CA MET A 332 -21.48 -47.86 -12.96
C MET A 332 -22.07 -46.56 -12.39
N ILE A 333 -23.39 -46.53 -12.11
CA ILE A 333 -24.08 -45.41 -11.45
C ILE A 333 -23.94 -45.57 -9.95
N LEU A 334 -23.30 -44.59 -9.31
CA LEU A 334 -23.15 -44.55 -7.86
C LEU A 334 -24.49 -44.17 -7.19
N GLN A 335 -24.83 -44.87 -6.12
CA GLN A 335 -25.94 -44.52 -5.24
C GLN A 335 -25.54 -43.48 -4.18
N SER A 336 -24.23 -43.26 -3.99
CA SER A 336 -23.68 -42.28 -3.07
C SER A 336 -23.48 -40.93 -3.74
N SER A 337 -23.51 -39.85 -2.95
CA SER A 337 -23.19 -38.48 -3.39
C SER A 337 -21.68 -38.18 -3.41
N ASN A 338 -20.84 -39.19 -3.15
CA ASN A 338 -19.39 -39.10 -3.16
C ASN A 338 -18.77 -40.21 -4.01
N LEU A 339 -17.65 -39.88 -4.65
CA LEU A 339 -16.83 -40.75 -5.48
C LEU A 339 -15.37 -40.55 -5.06
N THR A 340 -14.71 -41.65 -4.68
CA THR A 340 -13.28 -41.63 -4.36
C THR A 340 -12.56 -42.71 -5.16
N ILE A 341 -11.54 -42.30 -5.92
CA ILE A 341 -10.65 -43.18 -6.67
C ILE A 341 -9.26 -43.02 -6.05
N ARG A 342 -8.72 -44.09 -5.47
CA ARG A 342 -7.40 -44.06 -4.80
C ARG A 342 -6.22 -44.42 -5.71
N ARG A 343 -6.48 -45.17 -6.78
CA ARG A 343 -5.50 -45.61 -7.77
C ARG A 343 -6.16 -45.65 -9.13
N LEU A 344 -5.53 -45.03 -10.12
CA LEU A 344 -5.95 -45.09 -11.52
C LEU A 344 -5.45 -46.38 -12.16
N GLY A 345 -6.20 -46.92 -13.12
CA GLY A 345 -5.86 -48.11 -13.89
C GLY A 345 -6.03 -49.43 -13.13
N ALA A 346 -6.65 -49.41 -11.95
CA ALA A 346 -6.89 -50.62 -11.15
C ALA A 346 -7.79 -51.66 -11.85
N ALA A 347 -8.66 -51.21 -12.77
CA ALA A 347 -9.52 -52.08 -13.56
C ALA A 347 -8.80 -52.74 -14.75
N GLY A 348 -7.60 -52.29 -15.12
CA GLY A 348 -6.82 -52.79 -16.26
C GLY A 348 -7.43 -52.49 -17.65
N GLN A 349 -8.55 -51.78 -17.70
CA GLN A 349 -9.26 -51.32 -18.90
C GLN A 349 -9.90 -49.95 -18.61
N THR A 350 -10.22 -49.19 -19.66
CA THR A 350 -10.91 -47.90 -19.53
C THR A 350 -12.28 -48.10 -18.89
N ASN A 351 -12.53 -47.40 -17.78
CA ASN A 351 -13.77 -47.55 -17.01
C ASN A 351 -14.39 -46.18 -16.70
N ALA A 352 -15.71 -46.09 -16.72
CA ALA A 352 -16.44 -44.87 -16.40
C ALA A 352 -17.30 -45.07 -15.16
N GLN A 353 -17.26 -44.09 -14.25
CA GLN A 353 -18.13 -44.02 -13.08
C GLN A 353 -19.03 -42.80 -13.19
N LEU A 354 -20.34 -43.01 -13.00
CA LEU A 354 -21.35 -41.97 -13.14
C LEU A 354 -21.89 -41.57 -11.76
N LEU A 355 -21.82 -40.28 -11.47
CA LEU A 355 -22.44 -39.66 -10.30
C LEU A 355 -23.70 -38.90 -10.75
N PRO A 356 -24.90 -39.24 -10.23
CA PRO A 356 -26.13 -38.53 -10.60
C PRO A 356 -26.11 -37.11 -10.06
N LEU A 357 -26.45 -36.14 -10.91
CA LEU A 357 -26.55 -34.72 -10.54
C LEU A 357 -27.98 -34.38 -10.08
N PRO A 358 -28.13 -33.54 -9.03
CA PRO A 358 -29.43 -33.09 -8.59
C PRO A 358 -30.04 -32.09 -9.60
N SER A 359 -31.36 -32.11 -9.75
CA SER A 359 -32.09 -31.25 -10.70
C SER A 359 -33.31 -30.61 -10.03
N GLY A 360 -33.72 -29.41 -10.49
CA GLY A 360 -34.87 -28.69 -9.94
C GLY A 360 -34.61 -28.13 -8.53
N GLU A 361 -35.62 -28.16 -7.65
CA GLU A 361 -35.49 -27.61 -6.28
C GLU A 361 -34.38 -28.27 -5.44
N GLU A 362 -34.01 -29.52 -5.76
CA GLU A 362 -32.91 -30.22 -5.08
C GLU A 362 -31.51 -29.73 -5.46
N ALA A 363 -31.37 -29.00 -6.57
CA ALA A 363 -30.10 -28.42 -7.00
C ALA A 363 -29.77 -27.14 -6.23
N ASP A 364 -30.78 -26.42 -5.73
CA ASP A 364 -30.56 -25.21 -4.97
C ASP A 364 -29.84 -25.51 -3.65
N GLY A 365 -28.78 -24.76 -3.38
CA GLY A 365 -27.95 -24.95 -2.19
C GLY A 365 -27.04 -26.19 -2.17
N LYS A 366 -26.84 -26.93 -3.27
CA LYS A 366 -25.80 -27.98 -3.38
C LYS A 366 -24.56 -27.49 -4.14
N LEU A 367 -23.39 -27.93 -3.69
CA LEU A 367 -22.10 -27.62 -4.29
C LEU A 367 -21.45 -28.90 -4.78
N ILE A 368 -21.00 -28.89 -6.03
CA ILE A 368 -20.27 -29.99 -6.67
C ILE A 368 -18.79 -29.62 -6.64
N THR A 369 -17.98 -30.48 -6.03
CA THR A 369 -16.53 -30.28 -5.90
C THR A 369 -15.78 -31.50 -6.40
N ILE A 370 -14.69 -31.27 -7.13
CA ILE A 370 -13.82 -32.32 -7.66
C ILE A 370 -12.39 -31.91 -7.39
N LEU A 371 -11.58 -32.81 -6.84
CA LEU A 371 -10.16 -32.60 -6.58
C LEU A 371 -9.37 -33.83 -7.05
N THR A 372 -8.28 -33.59 -7.78
CA THR A 372 -7.37 -34.63 -8.26
C THR A 372 -5.93 -34.14 -8.27
N ASP A 373 -4.98 -35.06 -8.17
CA ASP A 373 -3.54 -34.80 -8.33
C ASP A 373 -3.08 -34.75 -9.79
N GLN A 374 -3.95 -35.12 -10.73
CA GLN A 374 -3.65 -35.08 -12.16
C GLN A 374 -3.73 -33.64 -12.69
N ALA A 375 -2.75 -33.26 -13.51
CA ALA A 375 -2.73 -31.97 -14.19
C ALA A 375 -3.67 -31.99 -15.41
N MET A 376 -4.50 -30.95 -15.55
CA MET A 376 -5.40 -30.79 -16.68
C MET A 376 -4.73 -29.91 -17.74
N ASP A 377 -4.71 -30.36 -19.00
CA ASP A 377 -4.20 -29.56 -20.11
C ASP A 377 -5.22 -28.47 -20.53
N LYS A 378 -4.77 -27.49 -21.32
CA LYS A 378 -5.57 -26.37 -21.84
C LYS A 378 -6.82 -26.79 -22.64
N LEU A 379 -6.80 -28.01 -23.20
CA LEU A 379 -7.93 -28.61 -23.93
C LEU A 379 -8.96 -29.29 -22.98
N GLY A 380 -8.66 -29.33 -21.68
CA GLY A 380 -9.49 -29.98 -20.66
C GLY A 380 -9.24 -31.47 -20.50
N ASP A 381 -8.18 -31.98 -21.10
CA ASP A 381 -7.81 -33.39 -21.01
C ASP A 381 -6.88 -33.58 -19.82
N LEU A 382 -7.19 -34.52 -18.93
CA LEU A 382 -6.18 -35.02 -18.00
C LEU A 382 -5.52 -36.23 -18.65
N GLU A 383 -4.20 -36.37 -18.49
CA GLU A 383 -3.42 -37.40 -19.19
C GLU A 383 -3.97 -38.83 -19.00
N LYS A 384 -4.51 -39.10 -17.82
CA LYS A 384 -4.96 -40.44 -17.38
C LYS A 384 -6.44 -40.48 -16.99
N LEU A 385 -7.13 -39.35 -16.98
CA LEU A 385 -8.50 -39.25 -16.47
C LEU A 385 -9.29 -38.22 -17.29
N GLU A 386 -10.61 -38.38 -17.39
CA GLU A 386 -11.49 -37.34 -17.91
C GLU A 386 -12.66 -37.09 -16.98
N VAL A 387 -12.99 -35.81 -16.81
CA VAL A 387 -14.16 -35.35 -16.07
C VAL A 387 -15.13 -34.74 -17.06
N LEU A 388 -16.31 -35.34 -17.18
CA LEU A 388 -17.29 -35.04 -18.21
C LEU A 388 -18.65 -34.76 -17.56
N PHE A 389 -19.32 -33.68 -18.00
CA PHE A 389 -20.70 -33.38 -17.62
C PHE A 389 -21.63 -33.84 -18.75
N CYS A 390 -22.53 -34.76 -18.45
CA CYS A 390 -23.22 -35.57 -19.45
C CYS A 390 -24.75 -35.48 -19.35
N SER A 391 -25.41 -35.56 -20.50
CA SER A 391 -26.86 -35.61 -20.67
C SER A 391 -27.26 -36.78 -21.57
N ILE A 392 -28.45 -37.35 -21.38
CA ILE A 392 -28.92 -38.48 -22.20
C ILE A 392 -29.10 -38.03 -23.66
N PHE A 393 -28.53 -38.80 -24.59
CA PHE A 393 -28.66 -38.59 -26.03
C PHE A 393 -29.80 -39.44 -26.62
N PRO A 394 -30.65 -38.93 -27.53
CA PRO A 394 -30.59 -37.60 -28.18
C PRO A 394 -31.11 -36.46 -27.30
N LEU A 395 -30.51 -35.28 -27.45
CA LEU A 395 -30.88 -34.07 -26.70
C LEU A 395 -32.34 -33.65 -26.99
N PRO A 396 -33.14 -33.20 -26.00
CA PRO A 396 -34.58 -32.91 -26.15
C PRO A 396 -34.96 -31.79 -27.15
N HIS A 397 -33.98 -31.07 -27.71
CA HIS A 397 -34.18 -29.91 -28.59
C HIS A 397 -33.38 -30.03 -29.89
N GLY A 398 -33.84 -30.83 -30.85
CA GLY A 398 -33.54 -30.69 -32.29
C GLY A 398 -32.09 -30.82 -32.78
N HIS A 399 -31.08 -30.94 -31.92
CA HIS A 399 -29.66 -31.10 -32.29
C HIS A 399 -29.30 -32.57 -32.61
N SER A 400 -30.17 -33.27 -33.35
CA SER A 400 -30.03 -34.70 -33.65
C SER A 400 -28.97 -35.01 -34.73
N SER A 401 -28.31 -33.99 -35.32
CA SER A 401 -27.47 -34.14 -36.53
C SER A 401 -26.04 -33.64 -36.40
N THR A 402 -25.57 -33.18 -35.24
CA THR A 402 -24.17 -32.77 -35.07
C THR A 402 -23.32 -33.98 -34.69
N LEU A 403 -22.46 -34.42 -35.63
CA LEU A 403 -21.38 -35.38 -35.34
C LEU A 403 -20.53 -34.82 -34.19
N LEU A 404 -20.54 -35.50 -33.04
CA LEU A 404 -19.70 -35.14 -31.90
C LEU A 404 -18.25 -35.57 -32.22
N PRO A 405 -17.24 -34.69 -32.08
CA PRO A 405 -15.88 -34.96 -32.54
C PRO A 405 -15.17 -36.14 -31.88
N VAL A 406 -15.50 -36.44 -30.62
CA VAL A 406 -14.84 -37.48 -29.81
C VAL A 406 -15.87 -38.51 -29.38
N GLU A 407 -15.66 -39.77 -29.74
CA GLU A 407 -16.50 -40.89 -29.31
C GLU A 407 -15.70 -41.82 -28.38
N ILE A 408 -16.23 -42.08 -27.18
CA ILE A 408 -15.68 -43.01 -26.20
C ILE A 408 -16.68 -44.15 -26.06
N ASP A 409 -16.37 -45.30 -26.66
CA ASP A 409 -17.23 -46.49 -26.60
C ASP A 409 -16.71 -47.48 -25.56
N LEU A 410 -17.51 -47.69 -24.51
CA LEU A 410 -17.28 -48.65 -23.43
C LEU A 410 -18.31 -49.80 -23.48
N SER A 411 -19.04 -49.95 -24.59
CA SER A 411 -20.17 -50.88 -24.69
C SER A 411 -19.81 -52.27 -25.24
N ASP A 412 -18.56 -52.50 -25.63
CA ASP A 412 -18.06 -53.71 -26.31
C ASP A 412 -19.00 -54.19 -27.44
N GLY A 413 -19.69 -53.26 -28.11
CA GLY A 413 -20.62 -53.56 -29.22
C GLY A 413 -22.00 -54.10 -28.81
N SER A 414 -22.43 -53.91 -27.56
CA SER A 414 -23.73 -54.37 -27.08
C SER A 414 -24.91 -53.57 -27.69
N PRO A 415 -25.99 -54.23 -28.18
CA PRO A 415 -27.09 -53.57 -28.91
C PRO A 415 -28.04 -52.72 -28.04
N GLY A 416 -27.82 -52.63 -26.73
CA GLY A 416 -28.60 -51.84 -25.76
C GLY A 416 -27.83 -50.67 -25.15
N ALA A 417 -26.73 -50.22 -25.77
CA ALA A 417 -25.85 -49.22 -25.18
C ALA A 417 -26.53 -47.85 -24.94
N THR A 418 -26.38 -47.30 -23.74
CA THR A 418 -26.84 -45.95 -23.40
C THR A 418 -25.84 -44.92 -23.93
N ARG A 419 -26.32 -43.93 -24.68
CA ARG A 419 -25.49 -42.87 -25.25
C ARG A 419 -25.68 -41.57 -24.48
N LEU A 420 -24.58 -40.93 -24.13
CA LEU A 420 -24.56 -39.67 -23.39
C LEU A 420 -23.80 -38.61 -24.20
N ALA A 421 -24.37 -37.41 -24.32
CA ALA A 421 -23.69 -36.25 -24.87
C ALA A 421 -23.04 -35.46 -23.72
N CYS A 422 -21.72 -35.27 -23.82
CA CYS A 422 -20.90 -34.77 -22.73
C CYS A 422 -20.07 -33.53 -23.09
N LYS A 423 -19.93 -32.63 -22.11
CA LYS A 423 -19.07 -31.44 -22.14
C LYS A 423 -17.83 -31.68 -21.26
N LYS A 424 -16.68 -31.16 -21.71
CA LYS A 424 -15.42 -31.17 -20.95
C LYS A 424 -15.32 -29.92 -20.06
N ALA A 425 -14.84 -30.08 -18.83
CA ALA A 425 -14.71 -29.01 -17.84
C ALA A 425 -13.37 -28.25 -17.86
N GLY A 426 -12.62 -28.34 -18.97
CA GLY A 426 -11.25 -27.85 -19.08
C GLY A 426 -11.04 -26.38 -18.78
N GLY A 427 -11.93 -25.53 -19.30
CA GLY A 427 -11.80 -24.08 -19.19
C GLY A 427 -11.98 -23.52 -17.77
N ASP A 428 -12.48 -24.35 -16.85
CA ASP A 428 -12.85 -23.97 -15.48
C ASP A 428 -11.95 -24.61 -14.41
N ALA A 429 -10.85 -25.24 -14.83
CA ALA A 429 -9.86 -25.85 -13.94
C ALA A 429 -9.15 -24.82 -13.06
N ILE A 430 -9.13 -25.08 -11.75
CA ILE A 430 -8.50 -24.23 -10.75
C ILE A 430 -7.25 -24.95 -10.22
N HIS A 431 -6.09 -24.30 -10.30
CA HIS A 431 -4.85 -24.83 -9.74
C HIS A 431 -4.77 -24.55 -8.24
N LEU A 432 -4.57 -25.61 -7.46
CA LEU A 432 -4.26 -25.54 -6.03
C LEU A 432 -2.84 -26.05 -5.77
N PRO A 433 -2.09 -25.48 -4.82
CA PRO A 433 -0.76 -25.98 -4.50
C PRO A 433 -0.84 -27.39 -3.90
N ALA A 434 0.05 -28.28 -4.37
CA ALA A 434 0.07 -29.65 -3.91
C ALA A 434 0.41 -29.76 -2.42
N SER A 435 -0.53 -30.32 -1.66
CA SER A 435 -0.41 -30.51 -0.22
C SER A 435 -0.15 -31.97 0.11
N THR A 436 1.12 -32.30 0.31
CA THR A 436 1.60 -33.64 0.65
C THR A 436 2.36 -33.63 1.97
N ARG A 437 2.78 -34.80 2.46
CA ARG A 437 3.57 -34.90 3.70
C ARG A 437 4.95 -34.24 3.59
N THR A 438 5.49 -34.13 2.38
CA THR A 438 6.80 -33.52 2.11
C THR A 438 6.72 -32.03 1.78
N SER A 439 5.53 -31.53 1.41
CA SER A 439 5.31 -30.11 1.08
C SER A 439 5.64 -29.22 2.28
N LYS A 440 6.41 -28.15 2.04
CA LYS A 440 6.75 -27.14 3.05
C LYS A 440 6.20 -25.77 2.70
N HIS A 441 6.22 -25.42 1.42
CA HIS A 441 5.75 -24.13 0.92
C HIS A 441 4.79 -24.31 -0.24
N ALA A 442 3.82 -23.40 -0.38
CA ALA A 442 2.86 -23.47 -1.49
C ALA A 442 3.55 -23.33 -2.86
N PHE A 443 4.67 -22.62 -2.93
CA PHE A 443 5.42 -22.36 -4.16
C PHE A 443 6.50 -23.42 -4.49
N ASP A 444 6.49 -24.57 -3.80
CA ASP A 444 7.37 -25.70 -4.10
C ASP A 444 7.10 -26.21 -5.54
N GLN A 445 8.14 -26.72 -6.24
CA GLN A 445 8.06 -27.16 -7.64
C GLN A 445 7.36 -28.53 -7.82
N ALA A 446 6.19 -28.69 -7.21
CA ALA A 446 5.33 -29.87 -7.36
C ALA A 446 4.22 -29.61 -8.37
N SER A 447 3.74 -30.65 -9.05
CA SER A 447 2.56 -30.55 -9.92
C SER A 447 1.34 -30.15 -9.07
N PRO A 448 0.63 -29.07 -9.43
CA PRO A 448 -0.50 -28.60 -8.64
C PRO A 448 -1.68 -29.58 -8.70
N PHE A 449 -2.53 -29.51 -7.69
CA PHE A 449 -3.82 -30.22 -7.73
C PHE A 449 -4.79 -29.47 -8.64
N THR A 450 -5.60 -30.22 -9.38
CA THR A 450 -6.69 -29.65 -10.18
C THR A 450 -7.97 -29.70 -9.37
N TYR A 451 -8.61 -28.55 -9.20
CA TYR A 451 -9.87 -28.38 -8.50
C TYR A 451 -10.95 -27.84 -9.42
N LEU A 452 -12.15 -28.40 -9.32
CA LEU A 452 -13.35 -27.91 -10.00
C LEU A 452 -14.45 -27.66 -8.97
N GLN A 453 -15.15 -26.55 -9.14
CA GLN A 453 -16.24 -26.15 -8.27
C GLN A 453 -17.38 -25.55 -9.09
N TYR A 454 -18.58 -26.10 -8.90
CA TYR A 454 -19.81 -25.63 -9.52
C TYR A 454 -20.95 -25.60 -8.50
N HIS A 455 -21.81 -24.60 -8.59
CA HIS A 455 -23.13 -24.71 -7.97
C HIS A 455 -23.96 -25.69 -8.78
N ALA A 456 -24.71 -26.57 -8.13
CA ALA A 456 -25.54 -27.52 -8.85
C ALA A 456 -26.57 -26.80 -9.77
N ALA A 457 -27.04 -25.62 -9.36
CA ALA A 457 -27.89 -24.74 -10.17
C ALA A 457 -27.26 -24.31 -11.51
N ASP A 458 -25.93 -24.14 -11.57
CA ASP A 458 -25.24 -23.70 -12.80
C ASP A 458 -25.09 -24.83 -13.84
N VAL A 459 -25.32 -26.08 -13.43
CA VAL A 459 -25.13 -27.28 -14.26
C VAL A 459 -26.38 -28.15 -14.36
N GLU A 460 -27.55 -27.60 -14.04
CA GLU A 460 -28.86 -28.29 -14.08
C GLU A 460 -29.20 -28.92 -15.45
N GLU A 461 -28.59 -28.42 -16.53
CA GLU A 461 -28.75 -28.99 -17.88
C GLU A 461 -28.15 -30.41 -18.02
N HIS A 462 -27.29 -30.82 -17.09
CA HIS A 462 -26.61 -32.12 -17.09
C HIS A 462 -27.21 -33.07 -16.05
N GLN A 463 -27.32 -34.35 -16.41
CA GLN A 463 -27.92 -35.38 -15.54
C GLN A 463 -26.86 -36.19 -14.79
N PHE A 464 -25.66 -36.32 -15.36
CA PHE A 464 -24.59 -37.14 -14.80
C PHE A 464 -23.25 -36.40 -14.85
N LEU A 465 -22.47 -36.56 -13.79
CA LEU A 465 -21.03 -36.32 -13.80
C LEU A 465 -20.34 -37.66 -14.07
N ALA A 466 -19.68 -37.79 -15.22
CA ALA A 466 -18.94 -38.97 -15.60
C ALA A 466 -17.44 -38.76 -15.36
N VAL A 467 -16.83 -39.68 -14.62
CA VAL A 467 -15.39 -39.76 -14.42
C VAL A 467 -14.88 -40.99 -15.18
N VAL A 468 -14.07 -40.76 -16.21
CA VAL A 468 -13.50 -41.81 -17.07
C VAL A 468 -12.04 -42.01 -16.70
N ASP A 469 -11.71 -43.18 -16.16
CA ASP A 469 -10.33 -43.63 -15.96
C ASP A 469 -9.78 -44.17 -17.27
N LYS A 470 -8.77 -43.50 -17.82
CA LYS A 470 -8.09 -43.87 -19.07
C LYS A 470 -6.77 -44.60 -18.83
N ALA A 471 -6.36 -44.79 -17.59
CA ALA A 471 -5.07 -45.41 -17.29
C ALA A 471 -5.09 -46.91 -17.61
N ASN A 472 -4.15 -47.35 -18.44
CA ASN A 472 -3.94 -48.78 -18.72
C ASN A 472 -3.06 -49.44 -17.65
N ASP A 473 -2.15 -48.67 -17.03
CA ASP A 473 -1.26 -49.12 -15.98
C ASP A 473 -1.70 -48.57 -14.61
N ILE A 474 -1.52 -49.38 -13.57
CA ILE A 474 -1.81 -48.97 -12.19
C ILE A 474 -0.89 -47.81 -11.81
N SER A 475 -1.48 -46.67 -11.47
CA SER A 475 -0.74 -45.49 -10.97
C SER A 475 -1.35 -44.97 -9.68
N ASP A 476 -0.52 -44.32 -8.85
CA ASP A 476 -0.91 -43.77 -7.55
C ASP A 476 -1.75 -42.47 -7.63
N GLY A 477 -2.24 -42.13 -8.83
CA GLY A 477 -3.14 -41.00 -9.03
C GLY A 477 -4.48 -41.20 -8.35
N TRP A 478 -5.10 -40.11 -7.92
CA TRP A 478 -6.36 -40.13 -7.18
C TRP A 478 -7.33 -39.03 -7.60
N LEU A 479 -8.61 -39.28 -7.36
CA LEU A 479 -9.69 -38.31 -7.58
C LEU A 479 -10.74 -38.44 -6.48
N ILE A 480 -11.19 -37.29 -5.99
CA ILE A 480 -12.32 -37.18 -5.08
C ILE A 480 -13.35 -36.26 -5.74
N ALA A 481 -14.57 -36.74 -5.93
CA ALA A 481 -15.71 -35.94 -6.34
C ALA A 481 -16.82 -36.05 -5.28
N GLU A 482 -17.39 -34.92 -4.88
CA GLU A 482 -18.40 -34.85 -3.84
C GLU A 482 -19.46 -33.81 -4.16
N ILE A 483 -20.72 -34.17 -3.89
CA ILE A 483 -21.87 -33.27 -3.88
C ILE A 483 -22.27 -33.03 -2.43
N ALA A 484 -22.03 -31.81 -1.94
CA ALA A 484 -22.25 -31.43 -0.55
C ALA A 484 -23.27 -30.29 -0.43
N GLU A 485 -24.00 -30.26 0.67
CA GLU A 485 -24.90 -29.15 0.99
C GLU A 485 -24.10 -27.88 1.36
N LYS A 486 -24.62 -26.72 0.94
CA LYS A 486 -24.02 -25.41 1.25
C LYS A 486 -23.94 -25.14 2.75
N SER A 487 -24.90 -25.63 3.53
CA SER A 487 -24.94 -25.53 5.00
C SER A 487 -23.77 -26.26 5.69
N ARG A 488 -23.27 -27.35 5.09
CA ARG A 488 -22.15 -28.14 5.60
C ARG A 488 -20.80 -27.62 5.12
N THR A 489 -20.76 -27.02 3.94
CA THR A 489 -19.55 -26.47 3.33
C THR A 489 -19.26 -25.05 3.77
N PHE A 490 -20.25 -24.26 4.20
CA PHE A 490 -20.07 -22.87 4.61
C PHE A 490 -20.52 -22.63 6.05
N MET A 491 -19.60 -22.16 6.89
CA MET A 491 -19.85 -21.86 8.31
C MET A 491 -19.46 -20.42 8.63
N VAL A 492 -20.29 -19.73 9.42
CA VAL A 492 -19.98 -18.39 9.94
C VAL A 492 -19.68 -18.48 11.42
N ALA A 493 -18.48 -18.07 11.83
CA ALA A 493 -18.05 -18.03 13.22
C ALA A 493 -18.31 -16.65 13.82
N ASP A 494 -19.52 -16.44 14.32
CA ASP A 494 -19.93 -15.20 14.97
C ASP A 494 -19.34 -15.08 16.38
N ILE A 495 -18.18 -14.42 16.47
CA ILE A 495 -17.48 -14.14 17.72
C ILE A 495 -17.15 -12.65 17.84
N SER A 496 -17.32 -12.08 19.04
CA SER A 496 -16.90 -10.71 19.30
C SER A 496 -15.37 -10.60 19.42
N LEU A 497 -14.79 -9.46 19.03
CA LEU A 497 -13.34 -9.25 19.05
C LEU A 497 -12.77 -9.42 20.46
N LYS A 498 -13.52 -8.95 21.48
CA LYS A 498 -13.17 -9.10 22.89
C LYS A 498 -13.05 -10.56 23.30
N ARG A 499 -14.01 -11.41 22.90
CA ARG A 499 -13.99 -12.85 23.20
C ARG A 499 -12.86 -13.54 22.44
N LEU A 500 -12.66 -13.20 21.17
CA LEU A 500 -11.55 -13.72 20.36
C LEU A 500 -10.18 -13.44 21.01
N LEU A 501 -9.99 -12.25 21.59
CA LEU A 501 -8.75 -11.88 22.27
C LEU A 501 -8.53 -12.60 23.60
N MET A 502 -9.59 -12.83 24.38
CA MET A 502 -9.47 -13.49 25.70
C MET A 502 -9.34 -15.01 25.60
N THR A 503 -10.19 -15.65 24.79
CA THR A 503 -10.28 -17.12 24.75
C THR A 503 -9.78 -17.74 23.45
N GLY A 504 -9.70 -16.96 22.37
CA GLY A 504 -9.54 -17.50 21.02
C GLY A 504 -10.86 -18.02 20.44
N LEU A 505 -10.81 -18.44 19.18
CA LEU A 505 -11.89 -19.13 18.47
C LEU A 505 -11.51 -20.61 18.34
N HIS A 506 -12.45 -21.49 18.69
CA HIS A 506 -12.34 -22.93 18.56
C HIS A 506 -13.50 -23.44 17.70
N VAL A 507 -13.20 -24.15 16.62
CA VAL A 507 -14.17 -24.75 15.72
C VAL A 507 -13.85 -26.23 15.59
N GLU A 508 -14.81 -27.09 15.90
CA GLU A 508 -14.67 -28.53 15.74
C GLU A 508 -15.37 -28.96 14.44
N LEU A 509 -14.62 -29.62 13.56
CA LEU A 509 -15.11 -30.21 12.33
C LEU A 509 -15.33 -31.71 12.56
N PRO A 510 -16.52 -32.25 12.24
CA PRO A 510 -16.84 -33.65 12.49
C PRO A 510 -16.03 -34.59 11.58
N ALA A 511 -16.14 -35.90 11.86
CA ALA A 511 -15.49 -36.93 11.04
C ALA A 511 -16.10 -37.02 9.63
N ASP A 512 -17.42 -36.82 9.48
CA ASP A 512 -18.17 -36.83 8.21
C ASP A 512 -18.17 -35.48 7.48
N ARG A 513 -17.11 -34.69 7.65
CA ARG A 513 -16.98 -33.37 7.00
C ARG A 513 -16.79 -33.49 5.48
N PRO A 514 -17.27 -32.51 4.70
CA PRO A 514 -17.03 -32.48 3.26
C PRO A 514 -15.56 -32.20 2.93
N LEU A 515 -15.17 -32.51 1.69
CA LEU A 515 -13.84 -32.28 1.14
C LEU A 515 -13.35 -30.85 1.35
N MET A 516 -14.24 -29.86 1.15
CA MET A 516 -13.95 -28.43 1.31
C MET A 516 -14.92 -27.80 2.31
N THR A 517 -14.37 -27.12 3.30
CA THR A 517 -15.11 -26.34 4.30
C THR A 517 -14.61 -24.89 4.31
N ASP A 518 -15.51 -23.93 4.23
CA ASP A 518 -15.24 -22.50 4.27
C ASP A 518 -15.77 -21.90 5.58
N ILE A 519 -14.85 -21.40 6.39
CA ILE A 519 -15.13 -20.81 7.71
C ILE A 519 -14.92 -19.31 7.61
N ARG A 520 -16.00 -18.55 7.64
CA ARG A 520 -15.97 -17.08 7.63
C ARG A 520 -15.94 -16.54 9.05
N VAL A 521 -15.00 -15.62 9.33
CA VAL A 521 -14.86 -14.96 10.63
C VAL A 521 -15.02 -13.44 10.44
N PRO A 522 -16.25 -12.89 10.51
CA PRO A 522 -16.54 -11.50 10.17
C PRO A 522 -15.75 -10.47 10.99
N VAL A 523 -15.43 -10.80 12.25
CA VAL A 523 -14.70 -9.90 13.15
C VAL A 523 -13.24 -9.66 12.74
N LEU A 524 -12.68 -10.51 11.88
CA LEU A 524 -11.32 -10.37 11.35
C LEU A 524 -11.30 -9.44 10.14
N HIS A 525 -11.43 -8.13 10.36
CA HIS A 525 -11.32 -7.12 9.30
C HIS A 525 -10.17 -6.13 9.50
N SER A 526 -9.63 -6.00 10.72
CA SER A 526 -8.56 -5.05 11.03
C SER A 526 -7.17 -5.58 10.67
N SER A 527 -6.44 -4.82 9.85
CA SER A 527 -5.08 -5.13 9.43
C SER A 527 -4.01 -4.95 10.55
N LEU A 528 -4.43 -4.44 11.71
CA LEU A 528 -3.56 -4.16 12.87
C LEU A 528 -3.19 -5.41 13.67
N LEU A 529 -4.01 -6.45 13.61
CA LEU A 529 -3.84 -7.67 14.40
C LEU A 529 -3.31 -8.81 13.51
N ALA A 530 -2.41 -9.60 14.07
CA ALA A 530 -1.96 -10.88 13.52
C ALA A 530 -2.52 -12.01 14.37
N TYR A 531 -2.69 -13.18 13.76
CA TYR A 531 -3.28 -14.34 14.42
C TYR A 531 -2.46 -15.60 14.12
N SER A 532 -2.54 -16.60 14.99
CA SER A 532 -1.99 -17.94 14.77
C SER A 532 -3.13 -18.93 14.73
N LEU A 533 -3.23 -19.68 13.64
CA LEU A 533 -4.23 -20.72 13.42
C LEU A 533 -3.57 -22.08 13.54
N ARG A 534 -4.17 -22.98 14.32
CA ARG A 534 -3.67 -24.32 14.59
C ARG A 534 -4.73 -25.36 14.28
N LEU A 535 -4.30 -26.46 13.67
CA LEU A 535 -5.11 -27.63 13.42
C LEU A 535 -4.68 -28.77 14.35
N GLY A 536 -5.58 -29.18 15.23
CA GLY A 536 -5.43 -30.34 16.11
C GLY A 536 -6.00 -31.61 15.50
N ASN A 537 -5.58 -32.77 16.04
CA ASN A 537 -6.06 -34.11 15.70
C ASN A 537 -5.83 -34.56 14.24
N LEU A 538 -4.61 -34.42 13.73
CA LEU A 538 -4.21 -34.75 12.35
C LEU A 538 -4.04 -36.26 12.03
N GLY A 539 -4.48 -37.17 12.91
CA GLY A 539 -4.19 -38.60 12.77
C GLY A 539 -5.30 -39.37 12.06
N CYS A 540 -5.03 -39.90 10.86
CA CYS A 540 -6.00 -40.68 10.08
C CYS A 540 -6.17 -42.15 10.52
N GLY A 541 -5.83 -42.48 11.77
CA GLY A 541 -5.88 -43.85 12.26
C GLY A 541 -5.06 -44.83 11.39
N SER A 542 -5.69 -45.93 10.96
CA SER A 542 -5.09 -46.99 10.12
C SER A 542 -5.18 -46.72 8.61
N ALA A 543 -5.95 -45.73 8.16
CA ALA A 543 -6.11 -45.39 6.75
C ALA A 543 -5.01 -44.44 6.27
N THR A 544 -4.51 -44.66 5.05
CA THR A 544 -3.57 -43.72 4.41
C THR A 544 -4.36 -42.54 3.83
N GLU A 545 -4.08 -41.33 4.32
CA GLU A 545 -4.61 -40.10 3.73
C GLU A 545 -4.13 -39.94 2.28
N LEU A 546 -5.01 -39.46 1.40
CA LEU A 546 -4.73 -39.17 -0.01
C LEU A 546 -3.92 -37.88 -0.18
N PHE A 547 -4.22 -36.87 0.64
CA PHE A 547 -3.48 -35.61 0.70
C PHE A 547 -3.51 -35.02 2.11
N THR A 548 -2.53 -34.18 2.45
CA THR A 548 -2.49 -33.51 3.75
C THR A 548 -3.34 -32.24 3.73
N PRO A 549 -3.91 -31.80 4.86
CA PRO A 549 -4.79 -30.62 4.89
C PRO A 549 -4.19 -29.39 4.20
N LEU A 550 -4.95 -28.78 3.31
CA LEU A 550 -4.61 -27.55 2.61
C LEU A 550 -5.51 -26.43 3.12
N LEU A 551 -4.92 -25.31 3.53
CA LEU A 551 -5.65 -24.13 3.98
C LEU A 551 -5.43 -22.97 3.02
N ARG A 552 -6.51 -22.29 2.63
CA ARG A 552 -6.50 -20.97 2.01
C ARG A 552 -7.11 -19.93 2.95
N GLN A 553 -6.34 -18.92 3.29
CA GLN A 553 -6.84 -17.68 3.87
C GLN A 553 -7.18 -16.71 2.74
N TYR A 554 -8.39 -16.14 2.71
CA TYR A 554 -8.74 -15.16 1.68
C TYR A 554 -9.64 -14.00 2.15
N ILE A 555 -9.58 -12.90 1.38
CA ILE A 555 -10.41 -11.70 1.52
C ILE A 555 -10.96 -11.32 0.14
N GLY A 556 -12.26 -11.03 0.07
CA GLY A 556 -12.95 -10.70 -1.18
C GLY A 556 -12.38 -9.47 -1.90
N GLN A 557 -12.22 -8.34 -1.20
CA GLN A 557 -11.61 -7.11 -1.73
C GLN A 557 -10.48 -6.68 -0.78
N PRO A 558 -9.23 -6.51 -1.22
CA PRO A 558 -8.73 -6.38 -2.61
C PRO A 558 -8.16 -7.70 -3.19
N HIS A 559 -8.91 -8.81 -3.13
CA HIS A 559 -8.48 -10.13 -3.66
C HIS A 559 -7.14 -10.65 -3.11
N GLU A 560 -7.05 -10.81 -1.78
CA GLU A 560 -5.91 -11.48 -1.15
C GLU A 560 -6.24 -12.96 -0.94
N SER A 561 -5.37 -13.87 -1.39
CA SER A 561 -5.40 -15.29 -1.07
C SER A 561 -4.01 -15.77 -0.68
N LYS A 562 -3.92 -16.59 0.37
CA LYS A 562 -2.68 -17.20 0.86
C LYS A 562 -2.93 -18.68 1.10
N PHE A 563 -2.05 -19.52 0.57
CA PHE A 563 -2.16 -20.97 0.71
C PHE A 563 -1.11 -21.50 1.68
N PHE A 564 -1.54 -22.44 2.53
CA PHE A 564 -0.70 -23.15 3.49
C PHE A 564 -0.86 -24.66 3.24
N VAL A 565 0.19 -25.26 2.69
CA VAL A 565 0.29 -26.70 2.43
C VAL A 565 0.70 -27.46 3.69
N ASN A 566 0.33 -28.74 3.80
CA ASN A 566 0.63 -29.58 4.97
C ASN A 566 0.26 -28.89 6.28
N PHE A 567 -0.95 -28.33 6.32
CA PHE A 567 -1.35 -27.35 7.31
C PHE A 567 -1.46 -27.98 8.71
N LYS A 568 -0.66 -27.47 9.64
CA LYS A 568 -0.71 -27.81 11.08
C LYS A 568 -0.81 -26.57 11.95
N GLN A 569 0.01 -25.57 11.61
CA GLN A 569 -0.01 -24.24 12.20
C GLN A 569 0.39 -23.23 11.15
N ALA A 570 -0.27 -22.08 11.12
CA ALA A 570 0.09 -20.96 10.26
C ALA A 570 -0.14 -19.62 10.95
N ASP A 571 0.69 -18.65 10.58
CA ASP A 571 0.52 -17.26 11.00
C ASP A 571 -0.33 -16.52 9.97
N ILE A 572 -1.51 -16.11 10.42
CA ILE A 572 -2.54 -15.44 9.66
C ILE A 572 -2.32 -13.93 9.77
N SER A 573 -2.07 -13.31 8.62
CA SER A 573 -1.93 -11.86 8.50
C SER A 573 -2.83 -11.35 7.39
N LEU A 574 -3.47 -10.20 7.59
CA LEU A 574 -4.49 -9.69 6.69
C LEU A 574 -4.23 -8.24 6.26
N HIS A 575 -4.58 -7.92 5.01
CA HIS A 575 -4.54 -6.58 4.43
C HIS A 575 -5.97 -6.07 4.18
N GLY A 576 -6.76 -6.02 5.26
CA GLY A 576 -8.14 -5.54 5.27
C GLY A 576 -8.22 -4.03 5.55
N ILE A 577 -9.05 -3.63 6.50
CA ILE A 577 -9.19 -2.23 6.88
C ILE A 577 -7.92 -1.79 7.63
N ALA A 578 -7.22 -0.81 7.06
CA ALA A 578 -6.02 -0.20 7.64
C ALA A 578 -6.29 1.24 8.08
N PRO A 579 -5.56 1.74 9.09
CA PRO A 579 -5.63 3.13 9.48
C PRO A 579 -5.33 4.03 8.29
N PHE A 580 -5.99 5.18 8.24
CA PHE A 580 -5.79 6.18 7.19
C PHE A 580 -6.14 5.64 5.79
N MET A 581 -6.97 4.61 5.64
CA MET A 581 -7.45 4.20 4.31
C MET A 581 -8.77 4.88 3.98
N PRO A 582 -8.94 5.45 2.78
CA PRO A 582 -10.24 5.95 2.33
C PRO A 582 -11.24 4.79 2.12
N PRO A 583 -12.54 5.04 2.29
CA PRO A 583 -13.60 4.07 1.98
C PRO A 583 -13.63 3.71 0.49
N ALA A 584 -14.21 2.55 0.15
CA ALA A 584 -14.36 2.08 -1.22
C ALA A 584 -15.38 2.91 -2.02
N LEU A 585 -15.26 2.93 -3.36
CA LEU A 585 -16.08 3.76 -4.26
C LEU A 585 -17.60 3.57 -4.10
N LYS A 586 -18.08 2.34 -3.87
CA LYS A 586 -19.51 2.02 -3.82
C LYS A 586 -20.14 2.11 -2.42
N GLY A 587 -19.35 2.43 -1.38
CA GLY A 587 -19.83 2.34 0.00
C GLY A 587 -20.25 0.92 0.43
N GLU A 588 -20.04 -0.10 -0.42
CA GLU A 588 -20.15 -1.50 -0.03
C GLU A 588 -19.16 -1.72 1.10
N GLU A 589 -19.68 -2.08 2.27
CA GLU A 589 -18.85 -2.35 3.43
C GLU A 589 -17.81 -3.41 3.04
N LEU A 590 -16.52 -3.09 3.22
CA LEU A 590 -15.40 -4.06 3.23
C LEU A 590 -15.59 -5.16 4.30
N ALA A 591 -16.75 -5.27 4.94
CA ALA A 591 -17.11 -6.10 6.07
C ALA A 591 -17.35 -7.58 5.72
N SER A 592 -16.75 -8.09 4.66
CA SER A 592 -16.50 -9.53 4.58
C SER A 592 -15.18 -9.80 5.30
N GLY A 593 -15.23 -10.08 6.60
CA GLY A 593 -14.04 -10.49 7.36
C GLY A 593 -13.31 -11.68 6.71
N VAL A 594 -12.15 -12.05 7.25
CA VAL A 594 -11.33 -13.12 6.68
C VAL A 594 -12.10 -14.44 6.65
N SER A 595 -11.98 -15.15 5.52
CA SER A 595 -12.53 -16.48 5.32
C SER A 595 -11.40 -17.51 5.16
N PHE A 596 -11.62 -18.71 5.69
CA PHE A 596 -10.68 -19.81 5.71
C PHE A 596 -11.28 -21.01 4.97
N GLN A 597 -10.81 -21.27 3.77
CA GLN A 597 -11.14 -22.47 3.01
C GLN A 597 -10.16 -23.58 3.36
N LEU A 598 -10.66 -24.66 3.94
CA LEU A 598 -9.88 -25.82 4.35
C LEU A 598 -10.30 -27.03 3.52
N TRP A 599 -9.34 -27.58 2.76
CA TRP A 599 -9.49 -28.86 2.08
C TRP A 599 -8.89 -29.97 2.95
N THR A 600 -9.66 -31.02 3.19
CA THR A 600 -9.24 -32.18 3.99
C THR A 600 -9.71 -33.47 3.35
N ASP A 601 -8.93 -34.54 3.51
CA ASP A 601 -9.34 -35.86 3.03
C ASP A 601 -10.63 -36.32 3.74
N PRO A 602 -11.75 -36.52 3.01
CA PRO A 602 -13.02 -36.99 3.57
C PRO A 602 -13.00 -38.49 3.87
N THR A 603 -12.01 -39.25 3.39
CA THR A 603 -11.88 -40.69 3.69
C THR A 603 -11.34 -40.97 5.10
N CYS A 604 -11.18 -39.92 5.90
CA CYS A 604 -10.49 -39.94 7.16
C CYS A 604 -11.44 -39.75 8.35
N ASP A 605 -11.67 -40.83 9.12
CA ASP A 605 -12.66 -40.90 10.21
C ASP A 605 -12.23 -40.22 11.54
N ALA A 606 -11.54 -39.08 11.47
CA ALA A 606 -11.08 -38.34 12.64
C ALA A 606 -11.72 -36.94 12.68
N SER A 607 -12.18 -36.48 13.85
CA SER A 607 -12.60 -35.07 14.02
C SER A 607 -11.39 -34.13 14.07
N LEU A 608 -11.54 -32.94 13.50
CA LEU A 608 -10.48 -31.92 13.45
C LEU A 608 -10.86 -30.74 14.33
N ASN A 609 -9.90 -30.21 15.08
CA ASN A 609 -10.11 -29.03 15.92
C ASN A 609 -9.28 -27.86 15.39
N LEU A 610 -9.95 -26.82 14.94
CA LEU A 610 -9.35 -25.58 14.49
C LEU A 610 -9.33 -24.56 15.64
N ALA A 611 -8.14 -24.10 16.02
CA ALA A 611 -7.94 -23.09 17.06
C ALA A 611 -7.25 -21.84 16.51
N LEU A 612 -7.94 -20.70 16.58
CA LEU A 612 -7.43 -19.39 16.18
C LEU A 612 -7.15 -18.55 17.43
N LYS A 613 -5.92 -18.04 17.57
CA LYS A 613 -5.48 -17.18 18.67
C LYS A 613 -4.79 -15.93 18.15
N VAL A 614 -4.79 -14.84 18.92
CA VAL A 614 -4.09 -13.61 18.54
C VAL A 614 -2.59 -13.77 18.76
N ASP A 615 -1.80 -13.41 17.75
CA ASP A 615 -0.35 -13.34 17.85
C ASP A 615 0.09 -11.93 18.25
N VAL A 616 0.46 -11.76 19.52
CA VAL A 616 0.82 -10.47 20.11
C VAL A 616 2.10 -9.90 19.47
N THR A 617 3.07 -10.75 19.13
CA THR A 617 4.35 -10.28 18.58
C THR A 617 4.18 -9.83 17.14
N GLY A 618 3.49 -10.61 16.31
CA GLY A 618 3.10 -10.22 14.95
C GLY A 618 2.24 -8.96 14.93
N SER A 619 1.28 -8.84 15.86
CA SER A 619 0.43 -7.65 15.98
C SER A 619 1.25 -6.39 16.32
N LEU A 620 2.22 -6.48 17.24
CA LEU A 620 3.09 -5.36 17.58
C LEU A 620 3.93 -4.90 16.37
N GLY A 621 4.45 -5.84 15.58
CA GLY A 621 5.16 -5.53 14.33
C GLY A 621 4.28 -4.78 13.31
N LYS A 622 3.02 -5.21 13.17
CA LYS A 622 2.03 -4.56 12.29
C LYS A 622 1.66 -3.15 12.76
N LEU A 623 1.58 -2.92 14.07
CA LEU A 623 1.34 -1.59 14.64
C LEU A 623 2.49 -0.62 14.33
N VAL A 624 3.75 -1.03 14.53
CA VAL A 624 4.92 -0.17 14.25
C VAL A 624 4.95 0.27 12.79
N MET A 625 4.69 -0.65 11.85
CA MET A 625 4.72 -0.35 10.41
C MET A 625 3.66 0.68 9.99
N ARG A 626 2.45 0.61 10.55
CA ARG A 626 1.32 1.48 10.17
C ARG A 626 1.25 2.79 10.96
N TYR A 627 1.84 2.81 12.15
CA TYR A 627 1.83 3.97 13.04
C TYR A 627 3.22 4.61 13.24
N ARG A 628 4.18 4.36 12.34
CA ARG A 628 5.53 4.95 12.41
C ARG A 628 5.54 6.48 12.51
N THR A 629 4.56 7.16 11.89
CA THR A 629 4.42 8.63 11.96
C THR A 629 3.86 9.11 13.31
N LEU A 630 3.09 8.27 14.05
CA LEU A 630 2.68 8.59 15.42
C LEU A 630 3.90 8.77 16.33
N LEU A 631 4.95 7.97 16.12
CA LEU A 631 6.21 8.07 16.86
C LEU A 631 7.01 9.35 16.53
N ALA A 632 6.59 10.15 15.55
CA ALA A 632 7.15 11.48 15.30
C ALA A 632 6.25 12.59 15.89
N ALA A 633 4.93 12.48 15.72
CA ALA A 633 3.98 13.50 16.16
C ALA A 633 3.80 13.54 17.69
N PHE A 634 3.56 12.39 18.35
CA PHE A 634 3.27 12.36 19.78
C PHE A 634 4.42 12.85 20.67
N PRO A 635 5.70 12.57 20.36
CA PRO A 635 6.81 13.16 21.09
C PRO A 635 6.84 14.69 21.00
N LEU A 636 6.54 15.27 19.84
CA LEU A 636 6.47 16.72 19.69
C LEU A 636 5.34 17.33 20.54
N MET A 637 4.19 16.65 20.64
CA MET A 637 3.12 17.02 21.59
C MET A 637 3.62 17.00 23.04
N ILE A 638 4.37 15.97 23.45
CA ILE A 638 4.94 15.88 24.80
C ILE A 638 5.92 17.03 25.04
N VAL A 639 6.83 17.29 24.11
CA VAL A 639 7.80 18.40 24.21
C VAL A 639 7.10 19.76 24.31
N ALA A 640 6.05 19.99 23.53
CA ALA A 640 5.25 21.21 23.62
C ALA A 640 4.60 21.37 25.01
N MET A 641 4.10 20.29 25.61
CA MET A 641 3.55 20.30 26.96
C MET A 641 4.62 20.50 28.04
N VAL A 642 5.81 19.92 27.88
CA VAL A 642 6.95 20.13 28.77
C VAL A 642 7.41 21.59 28.75
N LEU A 643 7.54 22.18 27.55
CA LEU A 643 7.89 23.60 27.40
C LEU A 643 6.81 24.52 27.98
N ARG A 644 5.52 24.23 27.73
CA ARG A 644 4.40 24.96 28.35
C ARG A 644 4.55 25.01 29.87
N LYS A 645 4.87 23.87 30.49
CA LYS A 645 5.03 23.79 31.95
C LYS A 645 6.29 24.51 32.43
N GLN A 646 7.39 24.45 31.69
CA GLN A 646 8.61 25.21 31.99
C GLN A 646 8.36 26.72 31.97
N PHE A 647 7.72 27.24 30.93
CA PHE A 647 7.37 28.67 30.84
C PHE A 647 6.43 29.10 31.96
N ARG A 648 5.41 28.29 32.30
CA ARG A 648 4.52 28.61 33.43
C ARG A 648 5.26 28.70 34.77
N VAL A 649 6.15 27.75 35.06
CA VAL A 649 6.96 27.77 36.29
C VAL A 649 7.95 28.93 36.27
N TYR A 650 8.53 29.25 35.12
CA TYR A 650 9.45 30.38 34.95
C TYR A 650 8.77 31.73 35.15
N ASP A 651 7.57 31.92 34.60
CA ASP A 651 6.79 33.15 34.79
C ASP A 651 6.36 33.33 36.25
N ASP A 652 5.99 32.25 36.95
CA ASP A 652 5.56 32.31 38.35
C ASP A 652 6.75 32.45 39.34
N THR A 653 7.82 31.65 39.19
CA THR A 653 8.91 31.53 40.18
C THR A 653 10.22 32.20 39.77
N GLY A 654 10.47 32.37 38.47
CA GLY A 654 11.73 32.90 37.93
C GLY A 654 12.82 31.88 37.75
N ILE A 655 12.52 30.62 38.07
CA ILE A 655 13.43 29.49 37.88
C ILE A 655 12.97 28.72 36.65
N PHE A 656 13.86 28.57 35.68
CA PHE A 656 13.61 27.74 34.50
C PHE A 656 14.08 26.32 34.80
N ILE A 657 13.13 25.49 35.21
CA ILE A 657 13.38 24.11 35.63
C ILE A 657 13.93 23.25 34.48
N THR A 658 14.61 22.15 34.83
CA THR A 658 15.16 21.21 33.85
C THR A 658 14.04 20.54 33.04
N PHE A 659 14.39 20.06 31.83
CA PHE A 659 13.44 19.33 30.98
C PHE A 659 12.86 18.10 31.72
N THR A 660 13.70 17.33 32.42
CA THR A 660 13.29 16.14 33.18
C THR A 660 12.33 16.47 34.33
N GLU A 661 12.60 17.54 35.09
CA GLU A 661 11.73 17.95 36.19
C GLU A 661 10.36 18.43 35.68
N SER A 662 10.34 19.17 34.56
CA SER A 662 9.09 19.57 33.93
C SER A 662 8.31 18.36 33.40
N LEU A 663 9.00 17.38 32.80
CA LEU A 663 8.39 16.14 32.36
C LEU A 663 7.76 15.35 33.51
N ASP A 664 8.43 15.19 34.66
CA ASP A 664 7.85 14.55 35.86
C ASP A 664 6.59 15.28 36.34
N LYS A 665 6.61 16.62 36.37
CA LYS A 665 5.42 17.42 36.73
C LYS A 665 4.28 17.23 35.71
N CYS A 666 4.58 17.15 34.42
CA CYS A 666 3.61 16.90 33.35
C CYS A 666 3.00 15.49 33.44
N LEU A 667 3.80 14.47 33.76
CA LEU A 667 3.35 13.09 33.92
C LEU A 667 2.37 12.91 35.09
N ARG A 668 2.52 13.70 36.15
CA ARG A 668 1.62 13.67 37.31
C ARG A 668 0.33 14.47 37.12
N THR A 669 0.27 15.37 36.13
CA THR A 669 -0.83 16.34 36.00
C THR A 669 -1.45 16.40 34.61
N SER A 670 -0.77 17.02 33.65
CA SER A 670 -1.38 17.38 32.37
C SER A 670 -1.43 16.25 31.35
N LEU A 671 -0.43 15.38 31.29
CA LEU A 671 -0.36 14.30 30.30
C LEU A 671 -1.45 13.23 30.49
N PRO A 672 -1.73 12.74 31.72
CA PRO A 672 -2.83 11.77 31.92
C PRO A 672 -4.20 12.32 31.49
N ILE A 673 -4.48 13.60 31.82
CA ILE A 673 -5.74 14.26 31.44
C ILE A 673 -5.82 14.41 29.93
N LEU A 674 -4.73 14.81 29.27
CA LEU A 674 -4.67 14.95 27.81
C LEU A 674 -4.89 13.59 27.13
N PHE A 675 -4.21 12.52 27.57
CA PHE A 675 -4.41 11.19 27.00
C PHE A 675 -5.83 10.67 27.20
N LEU A 676 -6.44 10.92 28.36
CA LEU A 676 -7.84 10.57 28.60
C LEU A 676 -8.77 11.34 27.65
N ALA A 677 -8.60 12.66 27.52
CA ALA A 677 -9.41 13.49 26.61
C ALA A 677 -9.24 13.05 25.15
N MET A 678 -8.01 12.76 24.71
CA MET A 678 -7.75 12.27 23.35
C MET A 678 -8.32 10.87 23.11
N THR A 679 -8.32 10.00 24.12
CA THR A 679 -8.93 8.66 24.03
C THR A 679 -10.45 8.79 23.86
N LEU A 680 -11.10 9.64 24.66
CA LEU A 680 -12.53 9.92 24.54
C LEU A 680 -12.87 10.54 23.17
N PHE A 681 -12.05 11.48 22.71
CA PHE A 681 -12.19 12.08 21.38
C PHE A 681 -12.09 11.02 20.27
N ALA A 682 -11.07 10.15 20.31
CA ALA A 682 -10.89 9.08 19.34
C ALA A 682 -12.10 8.14 19.26
N THR A 683 -12.64 7.75 20.42
CA THR A 683 -13.84 6.92 20.47
C THR A 683 -15.07 7.64 19.95
N SER A 684 -15.19 8.95 20.17
CA SER A 684 -16.31 9.74 19.67
C SER A 684 -16.28 9.95 18.14
N VAL A 685 -15.10 10.19 17.57
CA VAL A 685 -14.91 10.35 16.12
C VAL A 685 -15.15 9.02 15.39
N ALA A 686 -14.71 7.91 15.98
CA ALA A 686 -14.98 6.58 15.46
C ALA A 686 -16.50 6.24 15.41
N GLN A 687 -17.30 6.79 16.35
CA GLN A 687 -18.75 6.56 16.41
C GLN A 687 -19.57 7.54 15.55
N SER A 688 -19.03 8.70 15.19
CA SER A 688 -19.75 9.73 14.42
C SER A 688 -18.90 10.23 13.23
N PRO A 689 -19.02 9.58 12.05
CA PRO A 689 -18.39 10.01 10.79
C PRO A 689 -18.66 11.48 10.42
N THR A 690 -19.77 12.03 10.90
CA THR A 690 -20.36 13.29 10.46
C THR A 690 -19.66 14.57 10.96
N PHE A 691 -18.64 14.49 11.81
CA PHE A 691 -17.99 15.71 12.33
C PHE A 691 -17.13 16.45 11.28
N ALA A 692 -16.66 15.76 10.23
CA ALA A 692 -15.92 16.37 9.12
C ALA A 692 -16.81 17.17 8.15
N PHE A 693 -18.14 16.98 8.19
CA PHE A 693 -19.10 17.47 7.20
C PHE A 693 -19.36 18.98 7.24
N ARG A 694 -18.72 19.76 8.13
CA ARG A 694 -19.14 21.15 8.39
C ARG A 694 -18.14 22.24 7.94
N TYR A 695 -16.98 21.91 7.38
CA TYR A 695 -16.00 22.94 6.96
C TYR A 695 -15.93 23.19 5.44
N ASN A 696 -16.39 22.26 4.59
CA ASN A 696 -16.40 22.44 3.13
C ASN A 696 -17.84 22.47 2.57
N GLN A 697 -18.35 23.70 2.37
CA GLN A 697 -19.39 24.16 1.44
C GLN A 697 -20.59 23.28 1.04
N THR A 698 -21.77 23.85 1.29
CA THR A 698 -22.91 24.00 0.36
C THR A 698 -22.89 23.19 -0.95
N ALA A 699 -23.43 21.97 -0.91
CA ALA A 699 -23.91 21.28 -2.11
C ALA A 699 -25.26 20.63 -1.82
N ASN A 700 -26.25 20.88 -2.69
CA ASN A 700 -27.61 20.41 -2.55
C ASN A 700 -27.69 18.86 -2.54
N LEU A 701 -28.45 18.35 -1.57
CA LEU A 701 -28.68 16.94 -1.27
C LEU A 701 -29.48 16.22 -2.37
N THR A 702 -28.90 15.16 -2.95
CA THR A 702 -29.65 13.97 -3.43
C THR A 702 -28.83 12.66 -3.52
N GLU A 703 -27.49 12.69 -3.41
CA GLU A 703 -26.66 11.47 -3.35
C GLU A 703 -25.77 11.52 -2.12
N ALA A 704 -25.64 10.39 -1.40
CA ALA A 704 -24.76 10.26 -0.24
C ALA A 704 -23.31 10.41 -0.68
N LEU A 705 -22.78 11.63 -0.63
CA LEU A 705 -21.40 11.93 -1.01
C LEU A 705 -20.46 11.26 0.00
N VAL A 706 -19.69 10.26 -0.46
CA VAL A 706 -18.73 9.52 0.36
C VAL A 706 -17.56 10.45 0.74
N ASP A 707 -17.35 10.69 2.03
CA ASP A 707 -16.20 11.48 2.51
C ASP A 707 -14.93 10.61 2.54
N TYR A 708 -14.05 10.84 1.57
CA TYR A 708 -12.77 10.12 1.47
C TYR A 708 -11.70 10.60 2.47
N THR A 709 -11.96 11.68 3.23
CA THR A 709 -11.06 12.27 4.23
C THR A 709 -11.43 11.92 5.67
N GLN A 710 -12.53 11.17 5.88
CA GLN A 710 -13.04 10.83 7.21
C GLN A 710 -11.98 10.15 8.11
N ASN A 711 -11.10 9.32 7.52
CA ASN A 711 -10.05 8.59 8.23
C ASN A 711 -8.72 9.36 8.32
N ASP A 712 -8.71 10.68 8.07
CA ASP A 712 -7.49 11.51 8.11
C ASP A 712 -7.14 12.01 9.50
N LEU A 713 -8.06 11.91 10.46
CA LEU A 713 -7.86 12.46 11.79
C LEU A 713 -7.31 11.44 12.78
N PHE A 714 -6.36 11.90 13.60
CA PHE A 714 -5.86 11.25 14.81
C PHE A 714 -5.29 9.83 14.58
N LEU A 715 -6.07 8.77 14.84
CA LEU A 715 -5.65 7.37 14.62
C LEU A 715 -6.07 6.83 13.25
N GLY A 716 -6.93 7.54 12.51
CA GLY A 716 -7.38 7.14 11.17
C GLY A 716 -8.11 5.80 11.09
N SER A 717 -8.66 5.31 12.20
CA SER A 717 -9.44 4.06 12.27
C SER A 717 -10.86 4.36 12.73
N SER A 718 -11.84 3.69 12.13
CA SER A 718 -13.25 3.72 12.53
C SER A 718 -13.58 2.75 13.67
N ASP A 719 -12.66 1.85 14.05
CA ASP A 719 -12.91 0.85 15.08
C ASP A 719 -12.65 1.39 16.49
N THR A 720 -13.72 1.47 17.29
CA THR A 720 -13.70 1.91 18.69
C THR A 720 -12.90 0.98 19.62
N PHE A 721 -12.66 -0.27 19.21
CA PHE A 721 -11.94 -1.25 20.02
C PHE A 721 -10.49 -0.81 20.33
N PHE A 722 -9.84 -0.10 19.41
CA PHE A 722 -8.43 0.30 19.55
C PHE A 722 -8.20 1.56 20.42
N TRP A 723 -9.12 1.88 21.33
CA TRP A 723 -9.00 3.03 22.24
C TRP A 723 -7.70 3.01 23.07
N PHE A 724 -7.20 1.83 23.43
CA PHE A 724 -5.96 1.65 24.21
C PHE A 724 -4.70 2.06 23.46
N LEU A 725 -4.77 2.24 22.13
CA LEU A 725 -3.63 2.63 21.32
C LEU A 725 -3.14 4.05 21.65
N VAL A 726 -4.05 4.95 22.04
CA VAL A 726 -3.71 6.32 22.45
C VAL A 726 -2.78 6.35 23.67
N PRO A 727 -3.17 5.79 24.84
CA PRO A 727 -2.29 5.78 26.00
C PRO A 727 -1.03 4.95 25.78
N LEU A 728 -1.10 3.87 24.99
CA LEU A 728 0.07 3.06 24.63
C LEU A 728 1.11 3.87 23.84
N THR A 729 0.68 4.53 22.76
CA THR A 729 1.55 5.40 21.96
C THR A 729 2.06 6.58 22.78
N GLY A 730 1.22 7.14 23.65
CA GLY A 730 1.62 8.17 24.61
C GLY A 730 2.76 7.71 25.52
N LEU A 731 2.65 6.52 26.11
CA LEU A 731 3.67 5.93 26.97
C LEU A 731 4.99 5.69 26.23
N VAL A 732 4.93 5.09 25.03
CA VAL A 732 6.11 4.87 24.18
C VAL A 732 6.77 6.21 23.80
N SER A 733 5.97 7.23 23.48
CA SER A 733 6.46 8.56 23.13
C SER A 733 7.10 9.29 24.30
N VAL A 734 6.59 9.11 25.53
CA VAL A 734 7.25 9.59 26.75
C VAL A 734 8.60 8.91 26.91
N GLY A 735 8.66 7.59 26.75
CA GLY A 735 9.92 6.83 26.78
C GLY A 735 10.92 7.33 25.74
N ALA A 736 10.48 7.60 24.52
CA ALA A 736 11.31 8.17 23.46
C ALA A 736 11.84 9.58 23.81
N CYS A 737 10.99 10.45 24.36
CA CYS A 737 11.42 11.77 24.83
C CYS A 737 12.48 11.68 25.94
N ILE A 738 12.32 10.75 26.88
CA ILE A 738 13.29 10.48 27.94
C ILE A 738 14.61 10.01 27.34
N ALA A 739 14.56 9.03 26.43
CA ALA A 739 15.75 8.49 25.77
C ALA A 739 16.52 9.56 24.99
N ILE A 740 15.84 10.37 24.17
CA ILE A 740 16.48 11.46 23.42
C ILE A 740 17.04 12.53 24.38
N ASN A 741 16.32 12.89 25.44
CA ASN A 741 16.83 13.85 26.42
C ASN A 741 18.14 13.37 27.07
N TYR A 742 18.20 12.11 27.51
CA TYR A 742 19.42 11.54 28.08
C TYR A 742 20.53 11.35 27.04
N LEU A 743 20.21 11.01 25.79
CA LEU A 743 21.17 10.94 24.69
C LEU A 743 21.80 12.31 24.44
N VAL A 744 21.00 13.37 24.37
CA VAL A 744 21.50 14.74 24.21
C VAL A 744 22.39 15.13 25.37
N LEU A 745 21.99 14.84 26.61
CA LEU A 745 22.82 15.08 27.79
C LEU A 745 24.14 14.28 27.73
N ALA A 746 24.09 13.01 27.29
CA ALA A 746 25.26 12.16 27.13
C ALA A 746 26.22 12.66 26.03
N VAL A 747 25.73 13.43 25.06
CA VAL A 747 26.55 14.10 24.04
C VAL A 747 27.05 15.46 24.53
N THR A 748 26.20 16.30 25.12
CA THR A 748 26.57 17.64 25.55
C THR A 748 27.53 17.64 26.75
N TYR A 749 27.42 16.65 27.63
CA TYR A 749 28.28 16.48 28.80
C TYR A 749 29.77 16.33 28.42
N PRO A 750 30.18 15.32 27.62
CA PRO A 750 31.57 15.16 27.22
C PRO A 750 32.05 16.31 26.32
N LEU A 751 31.20 16.83 25.42
CA LEU A 751 31.55 17.99 24.60
C LEU A 751 31.86 19.23 25.47
N SER A 752 31.12 19.44 26.55
CA SER A 752 31.41 20.54 27.48
C SER A 752 32.77 20.39 28.19
N ILE A 753 33.17 19.15 28.48
CA ILE A 753 34.47 18.82 29.10
C ILE A 753 35.61 19.02 28.09
N VAL A 754 35.48 18.46 26.88
CA VAL A 754 36.47 18.62 25.80
C VAL A 754 36.66 20.10 25.46
N TYR A 755 35.56 20.85 25.36
CA TYR A 755 35.61 22.29 25.14
C TYR A 755 36.32 23.02 26.29
N SER A 756 36.07 22.62 27.54
CA SER A 756 36.80 23.15 28.70
C SER A 756 38.31 22.93 28.57
N TYR A 757 38.77 21.70 28.29
CA TYR A 757 40.20 21.41 28.09
C TYR A 757 40.85 22.17 26.91
N SER A 758 40.11 22.35 25.81
CA SER A 758 40.63 23.05 24.62
C SER A 758 40.85 24.56 24.85
N THR A 759 40.06 25.16 25.74
CA THR A 759 40.09 26.61 25.99
C THR A 759 40.92 26.99 27.22
N THR A 760 41.08 26.10 28.21
CA THR A 760 42.00 26.32 29.34
C THR A 760 43.46 26.43 28.90
N LYS A 761 43.82 25.88 27.73
CA LYS A 761 45.14 26.11 27.09
C LYS A 761 45.33 27.53 26.52
N SER A 762 44.27 28.36 26.42
CA SER A 762 44.31 29.64 25.69
C SER A 762 44.09 30.90 26.54
N GLY A 763 43.90 30.82 27.86
CA GLY A 763 43.87 32.03 28.68
C GLY A 763 43.15 31.90 30.02
N TYR A 764 43.79 32.42 31.06
CA TYR A 764 43.32 32.54 32.44
C TYR A 764 42.12 33.52 32.51
N ILE A 765 40.92 33.03 32.84
CA ILE A 765 39.71 33.86 32.98
C ILE A 765 39.73 34.52 34.37
N LYS A 766 39.79 35.86 34.40
CA LYS A 766 39.71 36.68 35.61
C LYS A 766 38.31 36.58 36.24
N HIS A 767 38.24 36.50 37.57
CA HIS A 767 37.00 36.57 38.35
C HIS A 767 36.36 37.96 38.22
N GLU A 768 35.36 38.11 37.35
CA GLU A 768 34.42 39.24 37.33
C GLU A 768 32.98 38.74 37.60
N GLU A 769 32.08 39.66 37.95
CA GLU A 769 30.69 39.39 38.34
C GLU A 769 29.90 38.52 37.33
N PRO A 770 28.96 37.68 37.78
CA PRO A 770 28.27 36.72 36.91
C PRO A 770 27.43 37.34 35.77
N GLN A 771 27.04 38.62 35.85
CA GLN A 771 26.34 39.32 34.76
C GLN A 771 27.30 39.84 33.68
N THR A 772 28.52 40.26 34.05
CA THR A 772 29.55 40.73 33.11
C THR A 772 30.24 39.59 32.37
N VAL A 773 30.33 38.38 32.97
CA VAL A 773 30.97 37.20 32.34
C VAL A 773 30.13 36.56 31.23
N ILE A 774 28.78 36.63 31.30
CA ILE A 774 27.91 36.22 30.18
C ILE A 774 28.17 37.10 28.95
N CYS A 775 28.30 38.42 29.15
CA CYS A 775 28.57 39.40 28.09
C CYS A 775 29.99 39.32 27.50
N SER A 776 31.01 38.95 28.29
CA SER A 776 32.41 38.97 27.84
C SER A 776 32.84 37.71 27.07
N THR A 777 32.14 36.58 27.26
CA THR A 777 32.58 35.28 26.71
C THR A 777 31.73 34.77 25.53
N PHE A 778 30.45 35.14 25.48
CA PHE A 778 29.67 35.09 24.23
C PHE A 778 30.01 36.32 23.41
N VAL A 779 31.24 36.38 22.84
CA VAL A 779 31.77 37.55 22.13
C VAL A 779 30.68 38.16 21.24
N PRO A 780 30.16 39.36 21.57
CA PRO A 780 29.17 39.97 20.74
C PRO A 780 29.86 40.43 19.47
N SER A 781 29.63 39.72 18.36
CA SER A 781 29.65 40.38 17.07
C SER A 781 28.76 41.61 17.19
N THR A 782 29.24 42.76 16.72
CA THR A 782 28.46 44.02 16.81
C THR A 782 27.06 43.79 16.26
N PRO A 783 25.99 44.40 16.83
CA PRO A 783 24.61 44.19 16.38
C PRO A 783 24.46 44.45 14.87
N ARG A 784 25.28 45.35 14.32
CA ARG A 784 25.40 45.61 12.88
C ARG A 784 25.97 44.43 12.09
N ARG A 785 27.05 43.78 12.56
CA ARG A 785 27.66 42.61 11.89
C ARG A 785 26.74 41.37 11.95
N ARG A 786 25.97 41.26 13.02
CA ARG A 786 24.91 40.26 13.24
C ARG A 786 23.78 40.41 12.23
N ALA A 787 23.17 41.59 12.18
CA ALA A 787 22.14 41.91 11.20
C ALA A 787 22.62 41.67 9.76
N ILE A 788 23.87 42.06 9.44
CA ILE A 788 24.46 41.81 8.12
C ILE A 788 24.58 40.31 7.83
N ASN A 789 25.12 39.50 8.75
CA ASN A 789 25.27 38.05 8.55
C ASN A 789 23.91 37.35 8.41
N THR A 790 22.92 37.74 9.20
CA THR A 790 21.57 37.18 9.14
C THR A 790 20.86 37.59 7.85
N ILE A 791 20.97 38.84 7.41
CA ILE A 791 20.46 39.28 6.10
C ILE A 791 21.13 38.49 4.96
N ILE A 792 22.45 38.34 4.99
CA ILE A 792 23.19 37.54 4.01
C ILE A 792 22.66 36.11 3.98
N LEU A 793 22.52 35.45 5.14
CA LEU A 793 22.02 34.09 5.24
C LEU A 793 20.59 33.97 4.70
N LEU A 794 19.70 34.92 5.01
CA LEU A 794 18.32 34.94 4.51
C LEU A 794 18.28 35.15 2.99
N VAL A 795 19.16 35.99 2.43
CA VAL A 795 19.31 36.17 0.98
C VAL A 795 19.81 34.87 0.33
N PHE A 796 20.79 34.18 0.93
CA PHE A 796 21.23 32.86 0.44
C PHE A 796 20.09 31.84 0.47
N VAL A 797 19.26 31.83 1.52
CA VAL A 797 18.08 30.95 1.58
C VAL A 797 17.03 31.33 0.53
N ALA A 798 16.87 32.62 0.23
CA ALA A 798 15.90 33.11 -0.74
C ALA A 798 16.26 32.74 -2.20
N PHE A 799 17.54 32.55 -2.52
CA PHE A 799 17.98 32.40 -3.92
C PHE A 799 18.81 31.17 -4.24
N VAL A 800 19.48 30.56 -3.24
CA VAL A 800 20.53 29.55 -3.50
C VAL A 800 20.29 28.27 -2.71
N ILE A 801 19.98 28.38 -1.43
CA ILE A 801 20.00 27.25 -0.49
C ILE A 801 18.59 26.96 0.03
N PRO A 802 18.16 25.69 0.12
CA PRO A 802 16.88 25.34 0.71
C PRO A 802 16.87 25.65 2.22
N TYR A 803 15.72 26.08 2.76
CA TYR A 803 15.60 26.42 4.18
C TYR A 803 15.93 25.24 5.10
N GLN A 804 15.74 24.00 4.64
CA GLN A 804 16.06 22.78 5.35
C GLN A 804 17.55 22.68 5.69
N PHE A 805 18.45 23.13 4.81
CA PHE A 805 19.88 23.21 5.09
C PHE A 805 20.16 24.23 6.20
N ALA A 806 19.58 25.43 6.09
CA ALA A 806 19.72 26.47 7.11
C ALA A 806 19.20 25.99 8.48
N TYR A 807 18.14 25.17 8.51
CA TYR A 807 17.64 24.53 9.73
C TYR A 807 18.64 23.54 10.34
N VAL A 808 19.29 22.69 9.53
CA VAL A 808 20.34 21.78 10.01
C VAL A 808 21.52 22.56 10.60
N VAL A 809 21.96 23.62 9.91
CA VAL A 809 23.01 24.51 10.42
C VAL A 809 22.57 25.16 11.74
N ALA A 810 21.33 25.63 11.84
CA ALA A 810 20.78 26.19 13.08
C ALA A 810 20.78 25.16 14.23
N CYS A 811 20.45 23.88 13.97
CA CYS A 811 20.56 22.80 14.96
C CYS A 811 22.00 22.58 15.43
N ILE A 812 22.99 22.62 14.53
CA ILE A 812 24.42 22.47 14.86
C ILE A 812 24.89 23.65 15.73
N VAL A 813 24.52 24.87 15.36
CA VAL A 813 24.83 26.08 16.15
C VAL A 813 24.15 26.03 17.51
N GLN A 814 22.91 25.53 17.59
CA GLN A 814 22.18 25.38 18.84
C GLN A 814 22.80 24.31 19.75
N LEU A 815 23.32 23.20 19.20
CA LEU A 815 24.09 22.21 19.95
C LEU A 815 25.37 22.83 20.53
N ALA A 816 26.11 23.60 19.73
CA ALA A 816 27.30 24.32 20.20
C ALA A 816 26.96 25.37 21.27
N THR A 817 25.82 26.05 21.15
CA THR A 817 25.34 27.02 22.13
C THR A 817 24.95 26.33 23.44
N SER A 818 24.25 25.21 23.37
CA SER A 818 23.83 24.42 24.54
C SER A 818 25.04 23.83 25.29
N THR A 819 26.08 23.36 24.58
CA THR A 819 27.32 22.87 25.21
C THR A 819 28.10 23.97 25.91
N ARG A 820 28.20 25.16 25.31
CA ARG A 820 28.79 26.35 25.96
C ARG A 820 28.01 26.77 27.19
N ALA A 821 26.68 26.87 27.10
CA ALA A 821 25.82 27.23 28.22
C ALA A 821 25.96 26.24 29.40
N LEU A 822 25.99 24.93 29.12
CA LEU A 822 26.17 23.89 30.12
C LEU A 822 27.52 23.96 30.84
N ARG A 823 28.60 24.27 30.10
CA ARG A 823 29.93 24.46 30.69
C ARG A 823 29.92 25.59 31.71
N PHE A 824 29.46 26.78 31.33
CA PHE A 824 29.48 27.94 32.22
C PHE A 824 28.57 27.76 33.43
N ALA A 825 27.41 27.11 33.25
CA ALA A 825 26.54 26.75 34.36
C ALA A 825 27.25 25.87 35.39
N ARG A 826 28.13 24.95 34.95
CA ARG A 826 28.93 24.10 35.86
C ARG A 826 30.07 24.83 36.53
N GLU A 827 30.79 25.66 35.79
CA GLU A 827 31.97 26.37 36.30
C GLU A 827 31.59 27.46 37.31
N MET A 828 30.53 28.24 37.05
CA MET A 828 30.16 29.38 37.88
C MET A 828 29.03 29.11 38.90
N ARG A 829 28.26 28.03 38.72
CA ARG A 829 27.15 27.60 39.61
C ARG A 829 26.10 28.69 39.93
N SER A 830 25.93 29.68 39.05
CA SER A 830 24.94 30.75 39.22
C SER A 830 23.55 30.32 38.72
N ALA A 831 22.49 30.75 39.44
CA ALA A 831 21.10 30.43 39.10
C ALA A 831 20.69 30.94 37.71
N THR A 832 21.15 32.14 37.31
CA THR A 832 20.85 32.73 35.99
C THR A 832 21.46 31.90 34.86
N LEU A 833 22.70 31.42 35.03
CA LEU A 833 23.37 30.57 34.04
C LEU A 833 22.73 29.17 33.97
N MET A 834 22.27 28.63 35.10
CA MET A 834 21.53 27.37 35.15
C MET A 834 20.19 27.48 34.39
N ASN A 835 19.45 28.57 34.59
CA ASN A 835 18.21 28.86 33.87
C ASN A 835 18.44 28.93 32.35
N PHE A 836 19.49 29.65 31.92
CA PHE A 836 19.85 29.76 30.51
C PHE A 836 20.28 28.43 29.90
N SER A 837 21.05 27.60 30.62
CA SER A 837 21.41 26.26 30.18
C SER A 837 20.20 25.35 30.03
N ASN A 838 19.23 25.40 30.95
CA ASN A 838 18.01 24.60 30.87
C ASN A 838 17.12 25.05 29.70
N TYR A 839 17.06 26.36 29.45
CA TYR A 839 16.30 26.95 28.34
C TYR A 839 16.88 26.55 26.97
N THR A 840 18.18 26.76 26.76
CA THR A 840 18.88 26.38 25.53
C THR A 840 18.76 24.89 25.23
N HIS A 841 18.89 24.04 26.25
CA HIS A 841 18.67 22.60 26.14
C HIS A 841 17.23 22.25 25.71
N SER A 842 16.22 22.87 26.33
CA SER A 842 14.81 22.56 26.04
C SER A 842 14.39 23.01 24.63
N ILE A 843 14.91 24.16 24.15
CA ILE A 843 14.74 24.60 22.76
C ILE A 843 15.47 23.67 21.79
N PHE A 844 16.66 23.17 22.14
CA PHE A 844 17.36 22.19 21.32
C PHE A 844 16.59 20.88 21.18
N ILE A 845 15.99 20.37 22.26
CA ILE A 845 15.10 19.18 22.22
C ILE A 845 13.92 19.41 21.28
N LEU A 846 13.28 20.58 21.32
CA LEU A 846 12.21 20.94 20.38
C LEU A 846 12.70 20.93 18.93
N MET A 847 13.86 21.52 18.66
CA MET A 847 14.44 21.55 17.32
C MET A 847 14.80 20.15 16.79
N LEU A 848 15.29 19.26 17.66
CA LEU A 848 15.63 17.88 17.32
C LEU A 848 14.42 17.04 16.90
N TRP A 849 13.25 17.23 17.51
CA TRP A 849 12.03 16.50 17.12
C TRP A 849 11.45 16.94 15.78
N VAL A 850 11.76 18.16 15.32
CA VAL A 850 11.37 18.66 14.00
C VAL A 850 12.40 18.32 12.91
N LEU A 851 13.65 18.03 13.30
CA LEU A 851 14.76 17.73 12.38
C LEU A 851 14.46 16.58 11.38
N PRO A 852 13.85 15.44 11.77
CA PRO A 852 13.56 14.34 10.85
C PRO A 852 12.65 14.70 9.67
N ILE A 853 11.85 15.77 9.79
CA ILE A 853 10.94 16.23 8.74
C ILE A 853 11.71 17.00 7.66
N ASN A 854 12.78 17.70 8.04
CA ASN A 854 13.58 18.52 7.13
C ASN A 854 14.69 17.73 6.41
N LEU A 855 15.18 16.63 7.01
CA LEU A 855 16.27 15.83 6.45
C LEU A 855 15.96 15.21 5.08
N PRO A 856 14.78 14.63 4.81
CA PRO A 856 14.52 13.96 3.53
C PRO A 856 14.60 14.90 2.33
N VAL A 857 13.97 16.07 2.41
CA VAL A 857 14.02 17.08 1.34
C VAL A 857 15.44 17.60 1.12
N LEU A 858 16.21 17.76 2.21
CA LEU A 858 17.62 18.14 2.11
C LEU A 858 18.45 17.08 1.37
N ILE A 859 18.20 15.80 1.63
CA ILE A 859 18.88 14.69 0.93
C ILE A 859 18.56 14.74 -0.57
N VAL A 860 17.30 15.01 -0.96
CA VAL A 860 16.91 15.20 -2.36
C VAL A 860 17.69 16.33 -3.01
N TRP A 861 17.80 17.47 -2.33
CA TRP A 861 18.55 18.61 -2.85
C TRP A 861 20.05 18.31 -3.04
N ILE A 862 20.69 17.66 -2.05
CA ILE A 862 22.10 17.25 -2.14
C ILE A 862 22.32 16.26 -3.30
N HIS A 863 21.41 15.30 -3.49
CA HIS A 863 21.45 14.36 -4.60
C HIS A 863 21.40 15.08 -5.95
N ASN A 864 20.43 15.97 -6.14
CA ASN A 864 20.27 16.73 -7.38
C ASN A 864 21.48 17.62 -7.68
N LEU A 865 22.06 18.24 -6.66
CA LEU A 865 23.29 19.04 -6.76
C LEU A 865 24.47 18.21 -7.28
N SER A 866 24.57 16.95 -6.82
CA SER A 866 25.64 16.02 -7.20
C SER A 866 25.48 15.49 -8.64
N VAL A 867 24.24 15.35 -9.09
CA VAL A 867 23.91 14.82 -10.43
C VAL A 867 24.01 15.94 -11.48
N HIS A 868 23.34 17.08 -11.28
CA HIS A 868 23.41 18.22 -12.20
C HIS A 868 23.22 19.58 -11.50
N TRP A 869 24.32 20.31 -11.30
CA TRP A 869 24.37 21.63 -10.63
C TRP A 869 23.46 22.71 -11.24
N LEU A 870 23.14 22.62 -12.54
CA LEU A 870 22.38 23.64 -13.28
C LEU A 870 20.86 23.40 -13.33
N THR A 871 20.37 22.28 -12.79
CA THR A 871 18.92 22.03 -12.80
C THR A 871 18.24 22.96 -11.77
N PRO A 872 17.30 23.83 -12.19
CA PRO A 872 16.62 24.71 -11.26
C PRO A 872 15.77 23.87 -10.31
N PHE A 873 16.17 23.79 -9.04
CA PHE A 873 15.38 23.15 -8.01
C PHE A 873 14.23 24.08 -7.62
N SER A 874 13.06 23.91 -8.24
CA SER A 874 11.87 24.63 -7.81
C SER A 874 11.38 24.04 -6.49
N SER A 875 11.21 24.91 -5.48
CA SER A 875 10.76 24.67 -4.09
C SER A 875 11.92 24.35 -3.12
N HIS A 876 12.17 25.02 -2.01
CA HIS A 876 11.36 25.86 -1.14
C HIS A 876 12.21 27.03 -0.64
N HIS A 877 12.39 28.08 -1.43
CA HIS A 877 13.07 29.30 -0.97
C HIS A 877 12.15 30.17 -0.11
N ASN A 878 11.47 29.56 0.86
CA ASN A 878 10.56 30.26 1.76
C ASN A 878 11.32 30.74 2.99
N VAL A 879 11.79 31.98 2.91
CA VAL A 879 12.50 32.67 4.00
C VAL A 879 11.66 32.69 5.29
N LEU A 880 10.33 32.84 5.18
CA LEU A 880 9.44 32.89 6.34
C LEU A 880 9.41 31.57 7.12
N SER A 881 9.68 30.44 6.47
CA SER A 881 9.72 29.13 7.11
C SER A 881 10.92 28.93 8.04
N ILE A 882 11.97 29.76 7.94
CA ILE A 882 13.21 29.58 8.72
C ILE A 882 13.70 30.84 9.44
N MET A 883 13.29 32.02 8.98
CA MET A 883 13.67 33.30 9.58
C MET A 883 13.46 33.32 11.11
N PRO A 884 12.33 32.87 11.68
CA PRO A 884 12.14 32.85 13.12
C PRO A 884 13.16 31.98 13.87
N PHE A 885 13.50 30.80 13.34
CA PHE A 885 14.52 29.93 13.95
C PHE A 885 15.92 30.53 13.88
N ILE A 886 16.30 31.15 12.75
CA ILE A 886 17.61 31.80 12.61
C ILE A 886 17.75 32.91 13.63
N ILE A 887 16.74 33.78 13.75
CA ILE A 887 16.72 34.87 14.72
C ILE A 887 16.73 34.32 16.15
N LEU A 888 15.93 33.29 16.44
CA LEU A 888 15.91 32.66 17.76
C LEU A 888 17.28 32.08 18.14
N VAL A 889 17.90 31.29 17.27
CA VAL A 889 19.24 30.72 17.52
C VAL A 889 20.28 31.82 17.65
N GLU A 890 20.19 32.89 16.85
CA GLU A 890 21.06 34.06 16.98
C GLU A 890 20.94 34.73 18.36
N THR A 891 19.72 34.98 18.85
CA THR A 891 19.51 35.52 20.21
C THR A 891 20.09 34.60 21.27
N LEU A 892 19.92 33.28 21.13
CA LEU A 892 20.50 32.29 22.05
C LEU A 892 22.03 32.30 21.99
N THR A 893 22.64 32.44 20.82
CA THR A 893 24.11 32.54 20.69
C THR A 893 24.68 33.79 21.35
N SER A 894 23.86 34.82 21.56
CA SER A 894 24.27 36.02 22.30
C SER A 894 24.17 35.90 23.82
N GLY A 895 23.75 34.75 24.35
CA GLY A 895 23.60 34.55 25.79
C GLY A 895 22.35 35.18 26.38
N THR A 896 21.42 35.66 25.55
CA THR A 896 20.19 36.31 26.02
C THR A 896 19.05 35.31 26.13
N MET A 897 18.40 35.28 27.30
CA MET A 897 17.20 34.49 27.57
C MET A 897 15.93 35.30 27.33
N ILE A 898 14.79 34.63 27.10
CA ILE A 898 13.48 35.27 27.08
C ILE A 898 13.18 35.89 28.46
N PRO A 899 12.74 37.15 28.53
CA PRO A 899 12.39 37.81 29.79
C PRO A 899 11.11 37.22 30.39
N ARG A 900 10.96 37.32 31.71
CA ARG A 900 9.76 36.86 32.41
C ARG A 900 8.54 37.68 31.98
N ILE A 901 7.45 37.01 31.63
CA ILE A 901 6.22 37.68 31.22
C ILE A 901 5.28 37.77 32.42
N THR A 902 5.21 38.94 33.05
CA THR A 902 4.30 39.20 34.17
C THR A 902 2.93 39.72 33.72
N THR A 903 2.78 40.08 32.45
CA THR A 903 1.53 40.61 31.87
C THR A 903 0.56 39.51 31.44
N LYS A 904 -0.67 39.87 31.04
CA LYS A 904 -1.68 38.92 30.49
C LYS A 904 -1.17 38.13 29.27
N VAL A 905 -0.11 38.59 28.61
CA VAL A 905 0.57 37.93 27.49
C VAL A 905 1.08 36.52 27.84
N ARG A 906 1.33 36.22 29.13
CA ARG A 906 1.70 34.86 29.58
C ARG A 906 0.62 33.82 29.27
N TYR A 907 -0.66 34.21 29.24
CA TYR A 907 -1.74 33.31 28.86
C TYR A 907 -1.69 32.96 27.37
N LEU A 908 -1.26 33.91 26.53
CA LEU A 908 -1.10 33.69 25.10
C LEU A 908 0.03 32.67 24.82
N THR A 909 1.19 32.79 25.48
CA THR A 909 2.25 31.78 25.40
C THR A 909 1.74 30.39 25.82
N ASN A 910 0.94 30.32 26.88
CA ASN A 910 0.34 29.07 27.34
C ASN A 910 -0.65 28.48 26.33
N VAL A 911 -1.49 29.31 25.69
CA VAL A 911 -2.43 28.90 24.65
C VAL A 911 -1.68 28.40 23.42
N ILE A 912 -0.65 29.12 22.96
CA ILE A 912 0.15 28.74 21.77
C ILE A 912 0.78 27.35 21.94
N PHE A 913 1.45 27.08 23.07
CA PHE A 913 2.03 25.74 23.30
C PHE A 913 0.97 24.64 23.47
N PHE A 914 -0.19 24.97 24.05
CA PHE A 914 -1.29 24.00 24.16
C PHE A 914 -1.91 23.69 22.79
N SER A 915 -2.16 24.72 21.99
CA SER A 915 -2.63 24.58 20.61
C SER A 915 -1.63 23.77 19.79
N LEU A 916 -0.32 24.04 19.90
CA LEU A 916 0.72 23.21 19.26
C LEU A 916 0.58 21.75 19.66
N ALA A 917 0.43 21.44 20.95
CA ALA A 917 0.27 20.07 21.43
C ALA A 917 -0.97 19.38 20.85
N VAL A 918 -2.12 20.06 20.86
CA VAL A 918 -3.39 19.51 20.34
C VAL A 918 -3.36 19.34 18.82
N PHE A 919 -2.91 20.35 18.07
CA PHE A 919 -2.80 20.27 16.61
C PHE A 919 -1.83 19.17 16.16
N THR A 920 -0.68 19.06 16.84
CA THR A 920 0.30 18.00 16.56
C THR A 920 -0.30 16.62 16.79
N ALA A 921 -1.09 16.43 17.86
CA ALA A 921 -1.74 15.15 18.14
C ALA A 921 -2.83 14.80 17.11
N MET A 922 -3.64 15.78 16.70
CA MET A 922 -4.79 15.57 15.81
C MET A 922 -4.40 15.41 14.34
N TYR A 923 -3.51 16.25 13.84
CA TYR A 923 -3.19 16.36 12.40
C TYR A 923 -1.75 15.96 12.07
N GLY A 924 -0.85 15.92 13.05
CA GLY A 924 0.58 15.68 12.82
C GLY A 924 0.93 14.32 12.22
N VAL A 925 0.02 13.36 12.30
CA VAL A 925 0.20 11.99 11.79
C VAL A 925 -0.03 11.94 10.28
N THR A 926 -1.10 12.59 9.82
CA THR A 926 -1.50 12.63 8.42
C THR A 926 -0.77 13.72 7.65
N TYR A 927 -0.60 14.89 8.27
CA TYR A 927 -0.01 16.08 7.68
C TYR A 927 1.31 16.46 8.37
N ALA A 928 2.29 15.54 8.34
CA ALA A 928 3.56 15.72 9.04
C ALA A 928 4.33 16.98 8.60
N TYR A 929 4.20 17.40 7.34
CA TYR A 929 4.79 18.64 6.82
C TYR A 929 4.39 19.90 7.62
N MET A 930 3.19 19.92 8.21
CA MET A 930 2.70 21.07 8.98
C MET A 930 3.45 21.25 10.31
N LEU A 931 4.03 20.19 10.87
CA LEU A 931 4.67 20.24 12.18
C LEU A 931 5.83 21.25 12.21
N HIS A 932 6.63 21.32 11.13
CA HIS A 932 7.69 22.32 11.03
C HIS A 932 7.11 23.75 11.05
N GLN A 933 6.05 24.00 10.29
CA GLN A 933 5.41 25.33 10.21
C GLN A 933 4.80 25.74 11.56
N LEU A 934 4.15 24.81 12.26
CA LEU A 934 3.58 25.05 13.58
C LEU A 934 4.66 25.42 14.62
N VAL A 935 5.78 24.69 14.63
CA VAL A 935 6.89 25.00 15.55
C VAL A 935 7.61 26.30 15.13
N ASN A 936 7.68 26.60 13.83
CA ASN A 936 8.20 27.88 13.35
C ASN A 936 7.34 29.08 13.82
N LEU A 937 6.01 28.93 13.89
CA LEU A 937 5.12 29.93 14.49
C LEU A 937 5.40 30.12 15.99
N VAL A 938 5.71 29.04 16.71
CA VAL A 938 6.14 29.13 18.11
C VAL A 938 7.48 29.86 18.23
N ALA A 939 8.46 29.55 17.37
CA ALA A 939 9.73 30.27 17.33
C ALA A 939 9.53 31.77 17.05
N LEU A 940 8.63 32.12 16.12
CA LEU A 940 8.26 33.51 15.82
C LEU A 940 7.66 34.20 17.04
N TRP A 941 6.75 33.54 17.75
CA TRP A 941 6.18 34.08 18.99
C TRP A 941 7.25 34.37 20.04
N LEU A 942 8.18 33.43 20.26
CA LEU A 942 9.29 33.60 21.20
C LEU A 942 10.20 34.79 20.83
N VAL A 943 10.47 34.98 19.54
CA VAL A 943 11.21 36.12 19.01
C VAL A 943 10.46 37.44 19.24
N ILE A 944 9.16 37.49 18.95
CA ILE A 944 8.32 38.68 19.17
C ILE A 944 8.35 39.09 20.64
N VAL A 945 8.17 38.14 21.56
CA VAL A 945 8.23 38.41 23.01
C VAL A 945 9.59 39.00 23.41
N HIS A 946 10.69 38.46 22.87
CA HIS A 946 12.03 38.94 23.17
C HIS A 946 12.25 40.39 22.74
N TYR A 947 11.91 40.73 21.49
CA TYR A 947 12.11 42.08 20.96
C TYR A 947 11.12 43.11 21.49
N ALA A 948 9.86 42.72 21.73
CA ALA A 948 8.85 43.61 22.32
C ALA A 948 9.28 44.11 23.72
N TYR A 949 9.94 43.24 24.49
CA TYR A 949 10.47 43.61 25.80
C TYR A 949 11.71 44.52 25.71
N GLN A 950 12.62 44.27 24.76
CA GLN A 950 13.82 45.11 24.58
C GLN A 950 13.52 46.51 24.03
N SER A 951 12.52 46.64 23.17
CA SER A 951 12.17 47.90 22.50
C SER A 951 11.25 48.81 23.32
N GLY A 952 10.78 48.37 24.49
CA GLY A 952 9.84 49.12 25.33
C GLY A 952 8.47 49.38 24.67
N PHE A 953 8.17 48.72 23.55
CA PHE A 953 6.91 48.88 22.83
C PHE A 953 5.78 48.25 23.66
N PRO A 954 4.74 49.01 24.04
CA PRO A 954 3.60 48.43 24.73
C PRO A 954 2.82 47.54 23.74
N LEU A 955 2.78 46.24 24.00
CA LEU A 955 1.93 45.23 23.33
C LEU A 955 0.41 45.54 23.38
N SER A 956 0.03 46.73 23.84
CA SER A 956 -1.31 47.34 23.82
C SER A 956 -1.99 47.40 22.45
N GLY A 957 -1.23 47.36 21.34
CA GLY A 957 -1.82 47.31 19.99
C GLY A 957 -2.60 46.02 19.69
N LEU A 958 -2.37 44.93 20.44
CA LEU A 958 -3.14 43.69 20.33
C LEU A 958 -4.43 43.70 21.18
N LYS A 959 -4.61 44.73 22.03
CA LYS A 959 -5.78 44.86 22.93
C LYS A 959 -7.06 45.13 22.14
N GLY A 960 -6.96 45.88 21.03
CA GLY A 960 -8.10 46.19 20.16
C GLY A 960 -8.63 45.01 19.32
N LEU A 961 -7.99 43.83 19.36
CA LEU A 961 -8.45 42.64 18.63
C LEU A 961 -9.04 41.56 19.56
N LEU A 962 -8.94 41.76 20.87
CA LEU A 962 -9.38 40.80 21.92
C LEU A 962 -10.42 41.39 22.89
N GLU A 963 -10.58 42.71 22.95
CA GLU A 963 -11.73 43.37 23.57
C GLU A 963 -12.74 43.71 22.46
N GLY A 964 -13.63 42.77 22.16
CA GLY A 964 -14.89 43.10 21.50
C GLY A 964 -15.76 43.89 22.47
N ASP A 965 -16.45 44.90 21.93
CA ASP A 965 -17.42 45.78 22.58
C ASP A 965 -18.10 45.18 23.81
N ASP A 966 -17.83 45.76 24.97
CA ASP A 966 -18.80 45.93 26.05
C ASP A 966 -18.24 46.98 27.01
N ASP A 967 -18.63 48.24 26.78
CA ASP A 967 -19.11 49.16 27.82
C ASP A 967 -19.36 50.53 27.18
N THR A 968 -20.59 50.73 26.69
CA THR A 968 -21.18 52.06 26.57
C THR A 968 -21.44 52.57 27.98
N ASP A 969 -20.64 53.54 28.43
CA ASP A 969 -21.06 54.39 29.54
C ASP A 969 -21.03 55.86 29.17
N VAL A 970 -22.16 56.47 29.46
CA VAL A 970 -22.66 57.78 29.06
C VAL A 970 -22.14 58.82 30.04
N ASN A 971 -21.66 59.97 29.54
CA ASN A 971 -21.86 61.33 30.09
C ASN A 971 -20.96 62.31 29.31
N ALA A 972 -21.45 63.14 28.39
CA ALA A 972 -22.25 64.35 28.59
C ALA A 972 -21.47 65.49 29.29
N ASP A 973 -20.74 66.27 28.48
CA ASP A 973 -20.20 67.58 28.88
C ASP A 973 -21.01 68.69 28.18
N VAL A 974 -21.81 69.41 28.95
CA VAL A 974 -22.44 70.68 28.56
C VAL A 974 -21.74 71.82 29.32
N LYS A 975 -20.95 72.61 28.60
CA LYS A 975 -20.43 73.90 29.05
C LYS A 975 -21.55 74.94 29.16
N LYS A 976 -21.58 75.74 30.24
CA LYS A 976 -21.85 77.19 30.20
C LYS A 976 -21.15 77.91 31.37
N MET A 977 -20.41 78.97 31.03
CA MET A 977 -19.94 80.07 31.89
C MET A 977 -21.13 80.86 32.50
N PRO A 978 -20.92 81.76 33.48
CA PRO A 978 -19.66 82.18 34.11
C PRO A 978 -19.47 81.71 35.57
#